data_AF-A0A953UBE0-F1
#
_entry.id   AF-A0A953UBE0-F1
#
_cell.length_a   1.000
_cell.length_b   1.000
_cell.length_c   1.000
_cell.angle_alpha   90.00
_cell.angle_beta   90.00
_cell.angle_gamma   90.00
#
_symmetry.space_group_name_H-M   'P 1'
#
loop_
_entity.id
_entity.type
_entity.pdbx_description
1 polymer ?
#
loop_
_entity_poly.entity_id
_entity_poly.type
_entity_poly.pdbx_seq_one_letter_code
_entity_poly.pdbx_strand_id
1 'polypeptide(L)'
;MASFLERFAKTKLEEIFADQSPVRIFDDSLAWLELPPKEFLQYAETVRKRPQDLALENRSVFHPGATFILSQAHRIWLTLQLVNRHLPHSAGAVMLDLGAYPFTIDIAVREYLKRDCRIVATYAQPLLSECMAALAGDRIEVVPVNLDPHVAGGPQIAGMTEALPLPDRSVDLVLFAHVIEHLYHPIQILREVFRVLKPGGKLILTTNHAFLLGGFLNYLNGGEYVHEPVETTAAMAFHDWRGHVRFFSEGDLRKLIAAAGGSVLSSALCEVHYDSVPERYFVTPNVEIPRWRADLLTEFPQFRNEIMIVAERPGTPPNPFDPEQNVEELAALAGEFAAGVCRLDQLHLQDFLFAHRLLYGRWPTADEIAAYRASPPPRGVDGLIDRMAASPEFSARPLAAHWERPGESCIIMTETREGQRFFFSAQDTFVGFPVAVGVFEPDVSGALDRLVKPGMTCVDVGANFGYHSMRMAKAAGEAGRVYSFEPDPFSYNLLLRNRSENRMDGIVETFPFACGSADSEAALVKHPNPSNFGGGQVDSRMRPGATPVTVRRLDDVLPRERKIDVVKMDVEGYELFALEGMRNRVQADRPAIVCEFHSAALNRHGPGTAARLLAELAALNYEVFEAPAFAQGVRKPFVFGESGDFLLNLVCLPASG
;
A
#
# COMPACT_ATOMS: atom_id res chain seq x y z
N MET A 1 -32.43 27.16 22.20
CA MET A 1 -31.15 27.59 22.79
C MET A 1 -30.28 28.16 21.68
N ALA A 2 -29.43 29.14 21.98
CA ALA A 2 -28.39 29.57 21.04
C ALA A 2 -27.38 28.43 20.82
N SER A 3 -26.85 28.30 19.61
CA SER A 3 -25.77 27.35 19.30
C SER A 3 -24.55 27.57 20.22
N PHE A 4 -23.73 26.55 20.43
CA PHE A 4 -22.43 26.65 21.08
C PHE A 4 -21.58 27.73 20.42
N LEU A 5 -21.56 27.83 19.09
CA LEU A 5 -20.90 28.93 18.37
C LEU A 5 -21.45 30.32 18.68
N GLU A 6 -22.77 30.50 18.76
CA GLU A 6 -23.39 31.78 19.11
C GLU A 6 -23.12 32.19 20.56
N ARG A 7 -23.03 31.22 21.47
CA ARG A 7 -22.56 31.43 22.85
C ARG A 7 -21.09 31.81 22.84
N PHE A 8 -20.25 31.08 22.11
CA PHE A 8 -18.81 31.36 21.98
C PHE A 8 -18.52 32.78 21.49
N ALA A 9 -19.28 33.28 20.51
CA ALA A 9 -19.10 34.62 19.98
C ALA A 9 -19.44 35.75 20.99
N LYS A 10 -20.19 35.45 22.06
CA LYS A 10 -20.74 36.45 23.00
C LYS A 10 -20.37 36.19 24.46
N THR A 11 -19.74 35.07 24.77
CA THR A 11 -19.48 34.56 26.12
C THR A 11 -18.00 34.21 26.23
N LYS A 12 -17.37 34.52 27.35
CA LYS A 12 -15.95 34.19 27.53
C LYS A 12 -15.75 32.67 27.66
N LEU A 13 -14.61 32.15 27.21
CA LEU A 13 -14.25 30.72 27.36
C LEU A 13 -14.45 30.22 28.81
N GLU A 14 -14.03 31.00 29.80
CA GLU A 14 -14.18 30.69 31.23
C GLU A 14 -15.65 30.49 31.66
N GLU A 15 -16.58 31.26 31.08
CA GLU A 15 -18.01 31.17 31.36
C GLU A 15 -18.64 29.95 30.67
N ILE A 16 -18.14 29.55 29.50
CA ILE A 16 -18.61 28.36 28.78
C ILE A 16 -18.20 27.08 29.52
N PHE A 17 -16.93 27.00 29.95
CA PHE A 17 -16.45 25.86 30.71
C PHE A 17 -16.95 25.84 32.17
N ALA A 18 -17.51 26.94 32.66
CA ALA A 18 -18.19 26.97 33.96
C ALA A 18 -19.56 26.28 33.95
N ASP A 19 -20.18 26.04 32.79
CA ASP A 19 -21.51 25.40 32.68
C ASP A 19 -21.45 23.88 32.91
N GLN A 20 -21.29 23.49 34.16
CA GLN A 20 -21.24 22.09 34.61
C GLN A 20 -22.65 21.47 34.75
N SER A 21 -23.69 22.07 34.17
CA SER A 21 -25.05 21.53 34.24
C SER A 21 -25.08 20.13 33.63
N PRO A 22 -25.50 19.09 34.38
CA PRO A 22 -25.50 17.73 33.87
C PRO A 22 -26.56 17.53 32.79
N VAL A 23 -26.19 16.80 31.75
CA VAL A 23 -27.08 16.33 30.69
C VAL A 23 -27.09 14.82 30.68
N ARG A 24 -28.28 14.23 30.66
CA ARG A 24 -28.45 12.79 30.56
C ARG A 24 -28.22 12.32 29.14
N ILE A 25 -27.62 11.15 28.97
CA ILE A 25 -27.39 10.51 27.66
C ILE A 25 -28.67 10.38 26.79
N PHE A 26 -29.86 10.33 27.41
CA PHE A 26 -31.16 10.26 26.73
C PHE A 26 -31.84 11.63 26.49
N ASP A 27 -31.18 12.73 26.82
CA ASP A 27 -31.64 14.09 26.52
C ASP A 27 -31.60 14.36 25.01
N ASP A 28 -32.52 15.20 24.50
CA ASP A 28 -32.59 15.55 23.08
C ASP A 28 -31.28 16.15 22.54
N SER A 29 -30.47 16.79 23.38
CA SER A 29 -29.14 17.31 23.01
C SER A 29 -28.13 16.24 22.63
N LEU A 30 -28.40 14.98 22.97
CA LEU A 30 -27.60 13.80 22.68
C LEU A 30 -28.29 12.83 21.72
N ALA A 31 -29.33 13.28 21.00
CA ALA A 31 -30.05 12.50 19.98
C ALA A 31 -29.15 11.99 18.83
N TRP A 32 -27.92 12.47 18.73
CA TRP A 32 -26.90 11.98 17.80
C TRP A 32 -26.21 10.68 18.26
N LEU A 33 -26.44 10.24 19.50
CA LEU A 33 -25.99 8.95 20.02
C LEU A 33 -27.02 7.86 19.72
N GLU A 34 -26.60 6.84 18.97
CA GLU A 34 -27.41 5.64 18.77
C GLU A 34 -27.23 4.67 19.94
N LEU A 35 -28.05 4.85 20.97
CA LEU A 35 -27.97 4.05 22.19
C LEU A 35 -28.41 2.60 21.97
N PRO A 36 -27.85 1.65 22.74
CA PRO A 36 -28.29 0.27 22.67
C PRO A 36 -29.78 0.15 23.05
N PRO A 37 -30.56 -0.63 22.28
CA PRO A 37 -31.96 -0.85 22.60
C PRO A 37 -32.10 -1.66 23.89
N LYS A 38 -33.26 -1.58 24.55
CA LYS A 38 -33.52 -2.26 25.82
C LYS A 38 -33.30 -3.77 25.71
N GLU A 39 -33.65 -4.35 24.58
CA GLU A 39 -33.49 -5.76 24.26
C GLU A 39 -32.01 -6.18 24.26
N PHE A 40 -31.13 -5.35 23.71
CA PHE A 40 -29.68 -5.60 23.74
C PHE A 40 -29.12 -5.49 25.15
N LEU A 41 -29.55 -4.49 25.93
CA LEU A 41 -29.11 -4.35 27.33
C LEU A 41 -29.56 -5.54 28.18
N GLN A 42 -30.80 -6.02 27.99
CA GLN A 42 -31.29 -7.25 28.66
C GLN A 42 -30.46 -8.48 28.26
N TYR A 43 -30.08 -8.60 26.99
CA TYR A 43 -29.16 -9.64 26.55
C TYR A 43 -27.80 -9.51 27.24
N ALA A 44 -27.19 -8.33 27.24
CA ALA A 44 -25.90 -8.08 27.89
C ALA A 44 -25.93 -8.38 29.40
N GLU A 45 -27.06 -8.19 30.07
CA GLU A 45 -27.24 -8.52 31.50
C GLU A 45 -27.39 -10.02 31.78
N THR A 46 -27.94 -10.76 30.81
CA THR A 46 -28.29 -12.18 30.96
C THR A 46 -27.34 -13.12 30.24
N VAL A 47 -26.42 -12.59 29.44
CA VAL A 47 -25.43 -13.39 28.72
C VAL A 47 -24.65 -14.23 29.72
N ARG A 48 -24.46 -15.50 29.37
CA ARG A 48 -23.76 -16.46 30.23
C ARG A 48 -22.32 -15.98 30.43
N LYS A 49 -21.90 -15.78 31.69
CA LYS A 49 -20.50 -15.51 32.04
C LYS A 49 -19.61 -16.68 31.63
N ARG A 50 -18.50 -16.37 30.95
CA ARG A 50 -17.54 -17.36 30.44
C ARG A 50 -16.22 -17.25 31.20
N PRO A 51 -15.37 -18.30 31.19
CA PRO A 51 -14.12 -18.27 31.93
C PRO A 51 -13.19 -17.09 31.55
N GLN A 52 -13.23 -16.64 30.29
CA GLN A 52 -12.46 -15.47 29.82
C GLN A 52 -12.99 -14.12 30.34
N ASP A 53 -14.24 -14.03 30.80
CA ASP A 53 -14.83 -12.78 31.31
C ASP A 53 -14.36 -12.46 32.74
N LEU A 54 -13.71 -13.41 33.43
CA LEU A 54 -13.37 -13.30 34.85
C LEU A 54 -12.10 -12.47 35.13
N ALA A 55 -11.37 -12.04 34.09
CA ALA A 55 -10.05 -11.42 34.21
C ALA A 55 -10.03 -9.89 34.01
N LEU A 56 -11.14 -9.26 33.60
CA LEU A 56 -11.14 -7.88 33.11
C LEU A 56 -12.17 -7.00 33.83
N GLU A 57 -11.92 -6.62 35.08
CA GLU A 57 -12.69 -5.53 35.68
C GLU A 57 -11.80 -4.56 36.46
N ASN A 58 -11.80 -3.30 36.02
CA ASN A 58 -11.40 -2.18 36.84
C ASN A 58 -12.47 -1.97 37.92
N ARG A 59 -12.28 -2.64 39.06
CA ARG A 59 -13.21 -2.66 40.22
C ARG A 59 -13.45 -1.30 40.88
N SER A 60 -12.81 -0.24 40.40
CA SER A 60 -13.02 1.13 40.87
C SER A 60 -14.24 1.81 40.23
N VAL A 61 -14.72 1.33 39.06
CA VAL A 61 -15.80 1.97 38.27
C VAL A 61 -17.07 1.13 38.24
N PHE A 62 -16.95 -0.19 38.08
CA PHE A 62 -18.09 -1.11 37.93
C PHE A 62 -18.28 -1.99 39.17
N HIS A 63 -19.53 -2.34 39.47
CA HIS A 63 -19.82 -3.36 40.47
C HIS A 63 -19.26 -4.73 40.03
N PRO A 64 -18.87 -5.63 40.96
CA PRO A 64 -18.32 -6.98 40.68
C PRO A 64 -19.22 -7.92 39.86
N GLY A 65 -20.40 -7.46 39.44
CA GLY A 65 -21.34 -8.19 38.60
C GLY A 65 -21.26 -7.88 37.10
N ALA A 66 -20.61 -6.78 36.70
CA ALA A 66 -20.71 -6.21 35.35
C ALA A 66 -19.71 -6.82 34.35
N THR A 67 -20.20 -7.70 33.46
CA THR A 67 -19.40 -8.31 32.39
C THR A 67 -18.80 -7.31 31.40
N PHE A 68 -17.78 -7.71 30.64
CA PHE A 68 -17.19 -6.90 29.56
C PHE A 68 -18.22 -6.39 28.54
N ILE A 69 -19.21 -7.23 28.15
CA ILE A 69 -20.27 -6.78 27.23
C ILE A 69 -21.09 -5.63 27.80
N LEU A 70 -21.29 -5.59 29.12
CA LEU A 70 -22.03 -4.53 29.78
C LEU A 70 -21.17 -3.27 29.80
N SER A 71 -19.93 -3.36 30.29
CA SER A 71 -19.03 -2.19 30.35
C SER A 71 -18.68 -1.59 28.99
N GLN A 72 -18.86 -2.34 27.90
CA GLN A 72 -18.63 -1.89 26.52
C GLN A 72 -19.91 -1.89 25.67
N ALA A 73 -21.10 -1.89 26.28
CA ALA A 73 -22.37 -2.14 25.59
C ALA A 73 -22.62 -1.23 24.39
N HIS A 74 -22.34 0.07 24.52
CA HIS A 74 -22.56 1.04 23.45
C HIS A 74 -21.61 0.82 22.26
N ARG A 75 -20.31 0.61 22.52
CA ARG A 75 -19.33 0.27 21.48
C ARG A 75 -19.70 -1.01 20.74
N ILE A 76 -20.03 -2.05 21.50
CA ILE A 76 -20.39 -3.36 20.94
C ILE A 76 -21.67 -3.23 20.12
N TRP A 77 -22.66 -2.48 20.61
CA TRP A 77 -23.89 -2.21 19.87
C TRP A 77 -23.61 -1.55 18.51
N LEU A 78 -22.88 -0.44 18.48
CA LEU A 78 -22.52 0.25 17.23
C LEU A 78 -21.79 -0.69 16.26
N THR A 79 -20.87 -1.51 16.76
CA THR A 79 -20.15 -2.50 15.95
C THR A 79 -21.08 -3.58 15.40
N LEU A 80 -22.00 -4.10 16.22
CA LEU A 80 -22.99 -5.11 15.81
C LEU A 80 -23.95 -4.56 14.76
N GLN A 81 -24.29 -3.27 14.79
CA GLN A 81 -25.09 -2.65 13.73
C GLN A 81 -24.37 -2.73 12.38
N LEU A 82 -23.08 -2.44 12.34
CA LEU A 82 -22.26 -2.55 11.13
C LEU A 82 -22.13 -4.00 10.66
N VAL A 83 -21.87 -4.93 11.58
CA VAL A 83 -21.81 -6.37 11.26
C VAL A 83 -23.16 -6.85 10.69
N ASN A 84 -24.27 -6.47 11.32
CA ASN A 84 -25.61 -6.84 10.86
C ASN A 84 -25.92 -6.26 9.46
N ARG A 85 -25.44 -5.06 9.18
CA ARG A 85 -25.66 -4.42 7.87
C ARG A 85 -24.79 -5.03 6.76
N HIS A 86 -23.55 -5.40 7.06
CA HIS A 86 -22.55 -5.75 6.03
C HIS A 86 -22.26 -7.25 5.90
N LEU A 87 -22.55 -8.07 6.91
CA LEU A 87 -22.40 -9.52 6.80
C LEU A 87 -23.55 -10.13 5.97
N PRO A 88 -23.27 -10.89 4.89
CA PRO A 88 -24.30 -11.57 4.12
C PRO A 88 -25.16 -12.51 4.98
N HIS A 89 -26.47 -12.56 4.72
CA HIS A 89 -27.43 -13.39 5.46
C HIS A 89 -27.48 -14.85 4.97
N SER A 90 -26.32 -15.46 4.73
CA SER A 90 -26.23 -16.82 4.17
C SER A 90 -25.42 -17.75 5.06
N ALA A 91 -25.82 -19.02 5.14
CA ALA A 91 -25.08 -20.07 5.88
C ALA A 91 -23.61 -20.21 5.44
N GLY A 92 -23.32 -19.89 4.18
CA GLY A 92 -21.96 -19.93 3.61
C GLY A 92 -21.14 -18.66 3.84
N ALA A 93 -21.67 -17.64 4.52
CA ALA A 93 -20.94 -16.42 4.80
C ALA A 93 -19.79 -16.69 5.79
N VAL A 94 -18.66 -16.03 5.59
CA VAL A 94 -17.47 -16.16 6.42
C VAL A 94 -17.14 -14.79 7.03
N MET A 95 -17.13 -14.74 8.36
CA MET A 95 -16.66 -13.60 9.14
C MET A 95 -15.30 -13.92 9.76
N LEU A 96 -14.35 -13.01 9.64
CA LEU A 96 -13.05 -13.06 10.30
C LEU A 96 -12.97 -11.94 11.34
N ASP A 97 -12.72 -12.26 12.60
CA ASP A 97 -12.47 -11.28 13.67
C ASP A 97 -10.97 -11.23 14.02
N LEU A 98 -10.38 -10.05 13.94
CA LEU A 98 -8.96 -9.82 14.19
C LEU A 98 -8.73 -9.38 15.62
N GLY A 99 -7.91 -10.14 16.37
CA GLY A 99 -7.57 -9.85 17.77
C GLY A 99 -8.80 -9.90 18.69
N ALA A 100 -9.61 -10.93 18.52
CA ALA A 100 -10.99 -10.98 18.98
C ALA A 100 -11.19 -11.01 20.50
N TYR A 101 -10.15 -11.25 21.31
CA TYR A 101 -10.28 -11.40 22.76
C TYR A 101 -11.00 -10.20 23.41
N PRO A 102 -12.01 -10.40 24.29
CA PRO A 102 -12.48 -11.66 24.90
C PRO A 102 -13.62 -12.38 24.13
N PHE A 103 -13.72 -12.18 22.81
CA PHE A 103 -14.63 -12.81 21.85
C PHE A 103 -16.10 -12.34 21.96
N THR A 104 -16.32 -11.22 22.65
CA THR A 104 -17.67 -10.74 22.96
C THR A 104 -18.51 -10.44 21.73
N ILE A 105 -17.90 -9.90 20.67
CA ILE A 105 -18.61 -9.55 19.44
C ILE A 105 -19.00 -10.82 18.70
N ASP A 106 -18.09 -11.80 18.55
CA ASP A 106 -18.38 -13.11 17.95
C ASP A 106 -19.56 -13.81 18.61
N ILE A 107 -19.58 -13.80 19.94
CA ILE A 107 -20.63 -14.39 20.76
C ILE A 107 -21.96 -13.67 20.51
N ALA A 108 -21.96 -12.34 20.52
CA ALA A 108 -23.16 -11.56 20.25
C ALA A 108 -23.66 -11.72 18.80
N VAL A 109 -22.77 -11.92 17.83
CA VAL A 109 -23.16 -12.26 16.45
C VAL A 109 -23.92 -13.59 16.42
N ARG A 110 -23.50 -14.58 17.22
CA ARG A 110 -24.14 -15.90 17.29
C ARG A 110 -25.42 -15.90 18.13
N GLU A 111 -25.40 -15.34 19.34
CA GLU A 111 -26.49 -15.44 20.33
C GLU A 111 -27.55 -14.33 20.13
N TYR A 112 -27.12 -13.09 19.90
CA TYR A 112 -28.02 -11.94 19.80
C TYR A 112 -28.48 -11.69 18.37
N LEU A 113 -27.55 -11.54 17.41
CA LEU A 113 -27.91 -11.35 15.99
C LEU A 113 -28.38 -12.65 15.33
N LYS A 114 -28.17 -13.80 15.98
CA LYS A 114 -28.57 -15.14 15.49
C LYS A 114 -28.07 -15.43 14.08
N ARG A 115 -26.86 -14.97 13.75
CA ARG A 115 -26.28 -15.21 12.42
C ARG A 115 -25.80 -16.63 12.30
N ASP A 116 -26.23 -17.29 11.23
CA ASP A 116 -25.72 -18.59 10.80
C ASP A 116 -24.63 -18.34 9.74
N CYS A 117 -23.42 -18.06 10.21
CA CYS A 117 -22.22 -17.91 9.39
C CYS A 117 -21.07 -18.72 10.00
N ARG A 118 -19.99 -18.93 9.24
CA ARG A 118 -18.71 -19.38 9.78
C ARG A 118 -17.99 -18.18 10.39
N ILE A 119 -17.58 -18.30 11.65
CA ILE A 119 -16.82 -17.26 12.36
C ILE A 119 -15.42 -17.82 12.63
N VAL A 120 -14.40 -17.09 12.18
CA VAL A 120 -12.99 -17.35 12.45
C VAL A 120 -12.47 -16.18 13.27
N ALA A 121 -12.02 -16.42 14.49
CA ALA A 121 -11.56 -15.42 15.43
C ALA A 121 -10.08 -15.61 15.73
N THR A 122 -9.27 -14.57 15.50
CA THR A 122 -7.83 -14.64 15.77
C THR A 122 -7.50 -14.16 17.17
N TYR A 123 -6.45 -14.71 17.77
CA TYR A 123 -6.00 -14.32 19.10
C TYR A 123 -4.48 -14.36 19.22
N ALA A 124 -3.94 -13.56 20.13
CA ALA A 124 -2.50 -13.41 20.34
C ALA A 124 -2.08 -13.56 21.81
N GLN A 125 -2.93 -14.15 22.66
CA GLN A 125 -2.63 -14.40 24.08
C GLN A 125 -3.02 -15.81 24.50
N PRO A 126 -2.36 -16.44 25.49
CA PRO A 126 -2.72 -17.78 25.94
C PRO A 126 -4.19 -17.88 26.38
N LEU A 127 -4.87 -18.93 25.93
CA LEU A 127 -6.25 -19.24 26.31
C LEU A 127 -6.29 -20.56 27.10
N LEU A 128 -7.12 -20.59 28.14
CA LEU A 128 -7.41 -21.81 28.88
C LEU A 128 -8.18 -22.81 27.99
N SER A 129 -7.98 -24.10 28.23
CA SER A 129 -8.66 -25.18 27.50
C SER A 129 -10.18 -25.08 27.56
N GLU A 130 -10.71 -24.65 28.70
CA GLU A 130 -12.13 -24.44 28.95
C GLU A 130 -12.69 -23.32 28.07
N CYS A 131 -11.91 -22.25 27.84
CA CYS A 131 -12.29 -21.16 26.93
C CYS A 131 -12.39 -21.67 25.50
N MET A 132 -11.39 -22.43 25.04
CA MET A 132 -11.39 -22.99 23.68
C MET A 132 -12.56 -23.94 23.46
N ALA A 133 -12.87 -24.81 24.45
CA ALA A 133 -14.00 -25.72 24.39
C ALA A 133 -15.35 -24.98 24.35
N ALA A 134 -15.49 -23.88 25.12
CA ALA A 134 -16.69 -23.06 25.11
C ALA A 134 -16.93 -22.39 23.75
N LEU A 135 -15.88 -21.76 23.18
CA LEU A 135 -15.96 -21.10 21.86
C LEU A 135 -16.26 -22.09 20.73
N ALA A 136 -15.65 -23.28 20.77
CA ALA A 136 -15.97 -24.36 19.83
C ALA A 136 -17.44 -24.79 19.91
N GLY A 137 -18.01 -24.86 21.12
CA GLY A 137 -19.44 -25.14 21.35
C GLY A 137 -20.37 -24.12 20.66
N ASP A 138 -19.94 -22.87 20.52
CA ASP A 138 -20.69 -21.80 19.85
C ASP A 138 -20.42 -21.71 18.34
N ARG A 139 -19.65 -22.66 17.79
CA ARG A 139 -19.20 -22.67 16.40
C ARG A 139 -18.38 -21.41 16.07
N ILE A 140 -17.46 -21.05 16.97
CA ILE A 140 -16.44 -20.01 16.77
C ILE A 140 -15.09 -20.72 16.65
N GLU A 141 -14.47 -20.62 15.47
CA GLU A 141 -13.16 -21.18 15.18
C GLU A 141 -12.08 -20.21 15.67
N VAL A 142 -11.27 -20.61 16.65
CA VAL A 142 -10.19 -19.76 17.17
C VAL A 142 -8.85 -20.15 16.55
N VAL A 143 -8.07 -19.15 16.13
CA VAL A 143 -6.79 -19.35 15.46
C VAL A 143 -5.71 -18.44 16.05
N PRO A 144 -4.57 -18.97 16.52
CA PRO A 144 -3.48 -18.13 17.01
C PRO A 144 -2.77 -17.46 15.83
N VAL A 145 -2.74 -16.13 15.79
CA VAL A 145 -2.08 -15.36 14.71
C VAL A 145 -1.29 -14.20 15.31
N ASN A 146 -0.04 -14.05 14.88
CA ASN A 146 0.75 -12.86 15.17
C ASN A 146 0.35 -11.73 14.22
N LEU A 147 -0.46 -10.79 14.72
CA LEU A 147 -0.93 -9.64 13.95
C LEU A 147 0.16 -8.57 13.71
N ASP A 148 1.33 -8.70 14.34
CA ASP A 148 2.47 -7.77 14.19
C ASP A 148 3.81 -8.53 14.15
N PRO A 149 4.06 -9.32 13.07
CA PRO A 149 5.15 -10.29 13.01
C PRO A 149 6.56 -9.68 13.03
N HIS A 150 6.68 -8.37 12.76
CA HIS A 150 7.98 -7.70 12.74
C HIS A 150 8.45 -7.19 14.11
N VAL A 151 7.63 -7.34 15.16
CA VAL A 151 8.00 -6.95 16.52
C VAL A 151 8.59 -8.16 17.25
N ALA A 152 9.88 -8.08 17.57
CA ALA A 152 10.60 -9.10 18.35
C ALA A 152 9.99 -9.27 19.75
N GLY A 153 10.05 -10.49 20.31
CA GLY A 153 9.56 -10.76 21.66
C GLY A 153 8.04 -10.96 21.78
N GLY A 154 7.34 -11.27 20.69
CA GLY A 154 5.91 -11.58 20.71
C GLY A 154 5.55 -12.82 21.55
N PRO A 155 4.27 -12.97 21.93
CA PRO A 155 3.78 -14.11 22.71
C PRO A 155 4.03 -15.44 21.97
N GLN A 156 4.57 -16.43 22.69
CA GLN A 156 4.88 -17.74 22.14
C GLN A 156 3.70 -18.69 22.34
N ILE A 157 2.78 -18.71 21.38
CA ILE A 157 1.61 -19.60 21.37
C ILE A 157 1.84 -20.73 20.38
N ALA A 158 1.60 -21.97 20.80
CA ALA A 158 1.75 -23.13 19.93
C ALA A 158 0.82 -23.03 18.70
N GLY A 159 1.39 -23.22 17.51
CA GLY A 159 0.67 -23.15 16.24
C GLY A 159 0.39 -21.75 15.72
N MET A 160 0.94 -20.71 16.35
CA MET A 160 0.79 -19.32 15.92
C MET A 160 1.42 -19.08 14.55
N THR A 161 0.68 -18.43 13.64
CA THR A 161 1.15 -18.09 12.30
C THR A 161 1.46 -16.60 12.16
N GLU A 162 2.35 -16.24 11.24
CA GLU A 162 2.67 -14.83 10.93
C GLU A 162 1.76 -14.23 9.84
N ALA A 163 1.06 -15.09 9.09
CA ALA A 163 0.07 -14.73 8.07
C ALA A 163 -1.29 -15.34 8.43
N LEU A 164 -2.38 -14.79 7.87
CA LEU A 164 -3.72 -15.32 8.09
C LEU A 164 -3.83 -16.69 7.38
N PRO A 165 -4.14 -17.79 8.11
CA PRO A 165 -4.21 -19.14 7.52
C PRO A 165 -5.55 -19.38 6.80
N LEU A 166 -5.93 -18.43 5.95
CA LEU A 166 -7.13 -18.44 5.14
C LEU A 166 -6.76 -18.23 3.66
N PRO A 167 -7.45 -18.90 2.72
CA PRO A 167 -7.22 -18.70 1.30
C PRO A 167 -7.48 -17.27 0.85
N ASP A 168 -6.91 -16.90 -0.28
CA ASP A 168 -7.25 -15.65 -0.95
C ASP A 168 -8.74 -15.62 -1.27
N ARG A 169 -9.37 -14.44 -1.11
CA ARG A 169 -10.77 -14.21 -1.49
C ARG A 169 -11.75 -15.22 -0.87
N SER A 170 -11.57 -15.60 0.39
CA SER A 170 -12.45 -16.53 1.10
C SER A 170 -13.37 -15.89 2.14
N VAL A 171 -13.16 -14.62 2.50
CA VAL A 171 -13.86 -13.94 3.60
C VAL A 171 -14.85 -12.89 3.07
N ASP A 172 -16.06 -12.85 3.64
CA ASP A 172 -17.12 -11.89 3.28
C ASP A 172 -17.02 -10.61 4.13
N LEU A 173 -16.71 -10.76 5.42
CA LEU A 173 -16.57 -9.65 6.36
C LEU A 173 -15.34 -9.86 7.24
N VAL A 174 -14.46 -8.86 7.30
CA VAL A 174 -13.41 -8.76 8.31
C VAL A 174 -13.82 -7.73 9.35
N LEU A 175 -13.77 -8.11 10.61
CA LEU A 175 -13.88 -7.23 11.76
C LEU A 175 -12.48 -6.97 12.32
N PHE A 176 -12.14 -5.70 12.48
CA PHE A 176 -10.86 -5.24 13.02
C PHE A 176 -11.11 -4.13 14.03
N ALA A 177 -11.74 -4.51 15.15
CA ALA A 177 -12.27 -3.59 16.15
C ALA A 177 -11.31 -3.44 17.33
N HIS A 178 -10.75 -2.23 17.51
CA HIS A 178 -9.88 -1.89 18.64
C HIS A 178 -8.58 -2.69 18.77
N VAL A 179 -7.98 -3.00 17.62
CA VAL A 179 -6.72 -3.74 17.59
C VAL A 179 -5.61 -2.95 16.91
N ILE A 180 -5.95 -2.11 15.92
CA ILE A 180 -4.95 -1.42 15.10
C ILE A 180 -4.09 -0.45 15.91
N GLU A 181 -4.66 0.18 16.95
CA GLU A 181 -3.98 1.09 17.87
C GLU A 181 -2.90 0.43 18.75
N HIS A 182 -2.89 -0.92 18.78
CA HIS A 182 -1.91 -1.72 19.52
C HIS A 182 -0.77 -2.27 18.63
N LEU A 183 -0.83 -2.03 17.31
CA LEU A 183 0.15 -2.56 16.36
C LEU A 183 1.22 -1.50 16.01
N TYR A 184 2.48 -1.92 15.97
CA TYR A 184 3.57 -1.10 15.45
C TYR A 184 3.55 -1.05 13.92
N HIS A 185 3.27 -2.18 13.28
CA HIS A 185 3.24 -2.30 11.82
C HIS A 185 1.86 -2.78 11.33
N PRO A 186 0.83 -1.90 11.29
CA PRO A 186 -0.52 -2.30 10.92
C PRO A 186 -0.70 -2.56 9.41
N ILE A 187 0.23 -2.13 8.56
CA ILE A 187 0.07 -2.23 7.10
C ILE A 187 0.12 -3.69 6.61
N GLN A 188 0.89 -4.55 7.27
CA GLN A 188 1.06 -5.95 6.91
C GLN A 188 -0.23 -6.73 7.10
N ILE A 189 -0.84 -6.61 8.29
CA ILE A 189 -2.10 -7.28 8.56
C ILE A 189 -3.23 -6.70 7.71
N LEU A 190 -3.24 -5.38 7.42
CA LEU A 190 -4.20 -4.80 6.48
C LEU A 190 -4.05 -5.38 5.05
N ARG A 191 -2.82 -5.66 4.58
CA ARG A 191 -2.62 -6.35 3.29
C ARG A 191 -3.18 -7.77 3.31
N GLU A 192 -2.97 -8.49 4.41
CA GLU A 192 -3.55 -9.82 4.61
C GLU A 192 -5.09 -9.77 4.64
N VAL A 193 -5.69 -8.76 5.27
CA VAL A 193 -7.13 -8.50 5.24
C VAL A 193 -7.64 -8.37 3.80
N PHE A 194 -7.02 -7.52 2.98
CA PHE A 194 -7.46 -7.34 1.59
C PHE A 194 -7.10 -8.54 0.69
N ARG A 195 -6.13 -9.37 1.07
CA ARG A 195 -5.85 -10.67 0.41
C ARG A 195 -7.02 -11.64 0.61
N VAL A 196 -7.45 -11.85 1.85
CA VAL A 196 -8.49 -12.83 2.20
C VAL A 196 -9.91 -12.35 1.88
N LEU A 197 -10.16 -11.04 1.79
CA LEU A 197 -11.47 -10.51 1.40
C LEU A 197 -11.83 -10.89 -0.04
N LYS A 198 -13.05 -11.40 -0.22
CA LYS A 198 -13.71 -11.57 -1.52
C LYS A 198 -13.86 -10.21 -2.23
N PRO A 199 -13.97 -10.19 -3.57
CA PRO A 199 -14.42 -8.99 -4.28
C PRO A 199 -15.75 -8.49 -3.68
N GLY A 200 -15.82 -7.21 -3.30
CA GLY A 200 -16.99 -6.63 -2.64
C GLY A 200 -17.15 -7.01 -1.15
N GLY A 201 -16.29 -7.87 -0.61
CA GLY A 201 -16.20 -8.14 0.83
C GLY A 201 -15.83 -6.89 1.62
N LYS A 202 -16.27 -6.81 2.88
CA LYS A 202 -16.19 -5.60 3.69
C LYS A 202 -15.18 -5.75 4.83
N LEU A 203 -14.46 -4.68 5.12
CA LEU A 203 -13.70 -4.48 6.36
C LEU A 203 -14.48 -3.50 7.23
N ILE A 204 -14.74 -3.86 8.49
CA ILE A 204 -15.15 -2.95 9.55
C ILE A 204 -13.95 -2.72 10.45
N LEU A 205 -13.46 -1.48 10.51
CA LEU A 205 -12.34 -1.07 11.35
C LEU A 205 -12.83 -0.04 12.36
N THR A 206 -12.59 -0.29 13.65
CA THR A 206 -12.87 0.68 14.72
C THR A 206 -11.64 0.92 15.57
N THR A 207 -11.45 2.15 16.07
CA THR A 207 -10.32 2.53 16.90
C THR A 207 -10.58 3.87 17.60
N ASN A 208 -9.88 4.10 18.70
CA ASN A 208 -9.85 5.40 19.34
C ASN A 208 -9.35 6.51 18.40
N HIS A 209 -9.98 7.68 18.48
CA HIS A 209 -9.62 8.86 17.72
C HIS A 209 -8.51 9.66 18.39
N ALA A 210 -7.48 10.06 17.65
CA ALA A 210 -6.41 10.92 18.17
C ALA A 210 -6.95 12.23 18.77
N PHE A 211 -7.86 12.94 18.08
CA PHE A 211 -8.32 14.26 18.50
C PHE A 211 -9.48 14.25 19.49
N LEU A 212 -9.55 13.25 20.37
CA LEU A 212 -10.61 13.18 21.38
C LEU A 212 -10.60 14.41 22.30
N LEU A 213 -11.77 14.97 22.59
CA LEU A 213 -11.93 16.27 23.26
C LEU A 213 -11.14 16.40 24.56
N GLY A 214 -11.17 15.37 25.42
CA GLY A 214 -10.47 15.40 26.70
C GLY A 214 -8.95 15.53 26.56
N GLY A 215 -8.34 14.80 25.61
CA GLY A 215 -6.90 14.88 25.34
C GLY A 215 -6.51 16.24 24.75
N PHE A 216 -7.35 16.75 23.85
CA PHE A 216 -7.15 18.08 23.27
C PHE A 216 -7.21 19.19 24.33
N LEU A 217 -8.20 19.18 25.22
CA LEU A 217 -8.31 20.16 26.29
C LEU A 217 -7.17 20.04 27.32
N ASN A 218 -6.74 18.82 27.64
CA ASN A 218 -5.59 18.62 28.54
C ASN A 218 -4.31 19.22 27.95
N TYR A 219 -4.07 18.99 26.66
CA TYR A 219 -2.94 19.56 25.94
C TYR A 219 -2.96 21.10 25.94
N LEU A 220 -4.13 21.72 25.69
CA LEU A 220 -4.27 23.17 25.75
C LEU A 220 -4.00 23.75 27.15
N ASN A 221 -4.17 22.96 28.20
CA ASN A 221 -3.88 23.34 29.58
C ASN A 221 -2.44 23.03 30.02
N GLY A 222 -1.54 22.74 29.07
CA GLY A 222 -0.14 22.40 29.35
C GLY A 222 0.07 21.00 29.92
N GLY A 223 -0.97 20.14 29.87
CA GLY A 223 -0.90 18.73 30.23
C GLY A 223 -0.44 17.83 29.08
N GLU A 224 -0.30 16.53 29.36
CA GLU A 224 0.08 15.53 28.37
C GLU A 224 -1.10 15.16 27.45
N TYR A 225 -0.81 14.92 26.17
CA TYR A 225 -1.85 14.52 25.20
C TYR A 225 -2.20 13.02 25.31
N VAL A 226 -1.27 12.21 25.82
CA VAL A 226 -1.44 10.75 25.92
C VAL A 226 -2.25 10.42 27.18
N HIS A 227 -3.38 9.75 26.98
CA HIS A 227 -4.32 9.39 28.06
C HIS A 227 -3.85 8.23 28.94
N GLU A 228 -2.90 7.41 28.47
CA GLU A 228 -2.36 6.32 29.27
C GLU A 228 -1.09 6.75 29.99
N PRO A 229 -0.96 6.49 31.31
CA PRO A 229 0.27 6.74 32.05
C PRO A 229 1.47 6.18 31.28
N VAL A 230 2.55 6.96 31.13
CA VAL A 230 3.82 6.50 30.53
C VAL A 230 4.32 5.20 31.18
N GLU A 231 3.98 5.03 32.45
CA GLU A 231 4.27 3.86 33.29
C GLU A 231 3.48 2.60 32.87
N THR A 232 2.29 2.75 32.27
CA THR A 232 1.45 1.65 31.75
C THR A 232 1.48 1.52 30.22
N THR A 233 1.86 2.56 29.49
CA THR A 233 2.16 2.52 28.03
C THR A 233 3.51 1.91 27.73
N ALA A 234 4.12 1.20 28.69
CA ALA A 234 5.40 0.55 28.55
C ALA A 234 5.48 -0.24 27.22
N ALA A 235 6.05 0.43 26.23
CA ALA A 235 6.61 -0.07 24.98
C ALA A 235 7.77 -1.07 25.23
N MET A 236 7.75 -1.78 26.38
CA MET A 236 8.81 -2.64 26.90
C MET A 236 8.28 -3.84 27.71
N ALA A 237 6.97 -4.00 27.95
CA ALA A 237 6.43 -5.22 28.56
C ALA A 237 6.02 -6.21 27.46
N PHE A 238 6.96 -7.02 27.00
CA PHE A 238 6.80 -7.98 25.90
C PHE A 238 5.81 -9.12 26.15
N HIS A 239 5.07 -9.15 27.27
CA HIS A 239 4.51 -10.42 27.75
C HIS A 239 3.01 -10.52 28.01
N ASP A 240 2.22 -9.48 28.34
CA ASP A 240 0.80 -9.76 28.73
C ASP A 240 -0.32 -8.78 28.32
N TRP A 241 -0.05 -7.57 27.85
CA TRP A 241 -1.04 -6.69 27.18
C TRP A 241 -0.30 -5.47 26.67
N ARG A 242 -0.42 -5.13 25.37
CA ARG A 242 0.24 -3.93 24.81
C ARG A 242 -0.73 -2.75 24.96
N GLY A 243 -0.32 -1.68 25.66
CA GLY A 243 -1.08 -0.44 25.70
C GLY A 243 -1.27 0.19 24.31
N HIS A 244 -1.91 1.35 24.23
CA HIS A 244 -2.06 2.05 22.96
C HIS A 244 -0.70 2.53 22.44
N VAL A 245 -0.19 1.89 21.38
CA VAL A 245 1.07 2.27 20.74
C VAL A 245 0.89 3.57 19.95
N ARG A 246 -0.29 3.75 19.35
CA ARG A 246 -0.61 4.90 18.51
C ARG A 246 -2.10 5.17 18.45
N PHE A 247 -2.48 6.44 18.48
CA PHE A 247 -3.81 6.90 18.09
C PHE A 247 -3.82 7.33 16.62
N PHE A 248 -4.95 7.10 15.95
CA PHE A 248 -5.13 7.43 14.54
C PHE A 248 -6.07 8.60 14.34
N SER A 249 -5.82 9.41 13.32
CA SER A 249 -6.88 10.21 12.70
C SER A 249 -7.61 9.39 11.63
N GLU A 250 -8.83 9.79 11.32
CA GLU A 250 -9.61 9.19 10.23
C GLU A 250 -8.85 9.23 8.89
N GLY A 251 -8.16 10.33 8.61
CA GLY A 251 -7.35 10.50 7.40
C GLY A 251 -6.13 9.59 7.35
N ASP A 252 -5.51 9.26 8.49
CA ASP A 252 -4.40 8.29 8.55
C ASP A 252 -4.88 6.90 8.16
N LEU A 253 -6.03 6.49 8.69
CA LEU A 253 -6.61 5.18 8.39
C LEU A 253 -7.03 5.06 6.93
N ARG A 254 -7.61 6.11 6.34
CA ARG A 254 -7.90 6.14 4.88
C ARG A 254 -6.65 5.88 4.05
N LYS A 255 -5.53 6.53 4.38
CA LYS A 255 -4.25 6.36 3.68
C LYS A 255 -3.68 4.96 3.87
N LEU A 256 -3.73 4.43 5.10
CA LEU A 256 -3.27 3.07 5.40
C LEU A 256 -4.08 2.00 4.66
N ILE A 257 -5.42 2.13 4.66
CA ILE A 257 -6.32 1.25 3.94
C ILE A 257 -6.03 1.30 2.43
N ALA A 258 -5.87 2.50 1.86
CA ALA A 258 -5.54 2.66 0.45
C ALA A 258 -4.18 2.04 0.10
N ALA A 259 -3.17 2.24 0.94
CA ALA A 259 -1.84 1.65 0.77
C ALA A 259 -1.83 0.11 0.90
N ALA A 260 -2.81 -0.45 1.61
CA ALA A 260 -3.02 -1.90 1.72
C ALA A 260 -3.86 -2.49 0.57
N GLY A 261 -4.35 -1.67 -0.36
CA GLY A 261 -5.16 -2.09 -1.51
C GLY A 261 -6.67 -2.06 -1.28
N GLY A 262 -7.14 -1.39 -0.23
CA GLY A 262 -8.55 -1.18 0.08
C GLY A 262 -9.11 0.15 -0.41
N SER A 263 -10.43 0.29 -0.43
CA SER A 263 -11.14 1.56 -0.62
C SER A 263 -12.12 1.79 0.53
N VAL A 264 -12.09 2.99 1.12
CA VAL A 264 -13.03 3.37 2.19
C VAL A 264 -14.36 3.78 1.58
N LEU A 265 -15.42 3.06 1.94
CA LEU A 265 -16.80 3.33 1.51
C LEU A 265 -17.46 4.40 2.36
N SER A 266 -17.28 4.29 3.68
CA SER A 266 -17.84 5.23 4.64
C SER A 266 -16.99 5.29 5.88
N SER A 267 -17.00 6.44 6.54
CA SER A 267 -16.46 6.57 7.88
C SER A 267 -17.35 7.47 8.73
N ALA A 268 -17.30 7.26 10.04
CA ALA A 268 -18.03 8.03 11.02
C ALA A 268 -17.14 8.29 12.23
N LEU A 269 -17.33 9.48 12.82
CA LEU A 269 -16.79 9.81 14.13
C LEU A 269 -17.93 9.72 15.14
N CYS A 270 -17.80 8.79 16.07
CA CYS A 270 -18.81 8.43 17.05
C CYS A 270 -18.30 8.78 18.45
N GLU A 271 -19.19 9.19 19.35
CA GLU A 271 -18.83 9.23 20.78
C GLU A 271 -19.34 7.95 21.42
N VAL A 272 -18.40 7.12 21.82
CA VAL A 272 -18.68 5.98 22.68
C VAL A 272 -18.69 6.46 24.11
N HIS A 273 -19.82 6.21 24.78
CA HIS A 273 -19.92 6.40 26.22
C HIS A 273 -19.61 5.08 26.92
N TYR A 274 -18.40 4.97 27.44
CA TYR A 274 -17.94 3.80 28.21
C TYR A 274 -18.76 3.56 29.50
N ASP A 275 -19.48 4.59 29.96
CA ASP A 275 -20.32 4.56 31.17
C ASP A 275 -21.83 4.53 30.87
N SER A 276 -22.24 4.06 29.68
CA SER A 276 -23.65 4.10 29.22
C SER A 276 -24.57 2.97 29.73
N VAL A 277 -24.10 2.20 30.72
CA VAL A 277 -24.83 1.06 31.31
C VAL A 277 -25.94 1.56 32.25
N PRO A 278 -27.00 0.79 32.57
CA PRO A 278 -27.95 1.22 33.59
C PRO A 278 -27.27 1.54 34.93
N GLU A 279 -27.72 2.61 35.59
CA GLU A 279 -27.15 3.21 36.82
C GLU A 279 -26.78 2.18 37.90
N ARG A 280 -27.57 1.12 38.05
CA ARG A 280 -27.40 0.04 39.04
C ARG A 280 -26.09 -0.76 38.92
N TYR A 281 -25.31 -0.60 37.85
CA TYR A 281 -24.06 -1.35 37.63
C TYR A 281 -22.79 -0.53 37.90
N PHE A 282 -22.93 0.76 38.26
CA PHE A 282 -21.80 1.64 38.59
C PHE A 282 -21.59 1.76 40.09
N VAL A 283 -20.32 1.83 40.50
CA VAL A 283 -19.95 2.25 41.87
C VAL A 283 -20.29 3.72 42.08
N THR A 284 -20.12 4.55 41.04
CA THR A 284 -20.56 5.96 40.96
C THR A 284 -21.14 6.21 39.57
N PRO A 285 -22.43 6.58 39.40
CA PRO A 285 -23.02 6.80 38.08
C PRO A 285 -22.31 7.92 37.32
N ASN A 286 -21.90 7.65 36.07
CA ASN A 286 -21.33 8.68 35.17
C ASN A 286 -22.09 8.74 33.83
N VAL A 287 -23.42 8.70 33.90
CA VAL A 287 -24.33 8.85 32.73
C VAL A 287 -24.67 10.32 32.44
N GLU A 288 -24.12 11.24 33.22
CA GLU A 288 -24.30 12.68 33.08
C GLU A 288 -23.01 13.31 32.58
N ILE A 289 -23.09 14.03 31.47
CA ILE A 289 -21.97 14.83 30.97
C ILE A 289 -22.28 16.33 31.12
N PRO A 290 -21.28 17.18 31.35
CA PRO A 290 -21.50 18.63 31.37
C PRO A 290 -22.13 19.11 30.06
N ARG A 291 -23.09 20.04 30.17
CA ARG A 291 -23.83 20.59 29.02
C ARG A 291 -22.91 21.16 27.95
N TRP A 292 -21.85 21.88 28.36
CA TRP A 292 -20.87 22.43 27.41
C TRP A 292 -20.21 21.33 26.57
N ARG A 293 -19.94 20.15 27.14
CA ARG A 293 -19.31 19.01 26.44
C ARG A 293 -20.27 18.40 25.45
N ALA A 294 -21.52 18.19 25.84
CA ALA A 294 -22.58 17.69 24.97
C ALA A 294 -22.75 18.59 23.75
N ASP A 295 -22.95 19.90 23.98
CA ASP A 295 -23.17 20.87 22.92
C ASP A 295 -21.95 20.98 21.97
N LEU A 296 -20.72 20.91 22.50
CA LEU A 296 -19.51 20.94 21.70
C LEU A 296 -19.38 19.69 20.80
N LEU A 297 -19.63 18.48 21.33
CA LEU A 297 -19.55 17.24 20.54
C LEU A 297 -20.70 17.09 19.51
N THR A 298 -21.82 17.78 19.75
CA THR A 298 -22.91 17.91 18.77
C THR A 298 -22.49 18.79 17.59
N GLU A 299 -21.88 19.96 17.85
CA GLU A 299 -21.48 20.90 16.79
C GLU A 299 -20.14 20.54 16.13
N PHE A 300 -19.25 19.88 16.86
CA PHE A 300 -17.90 19.53 16.42
C PHE A 300 -17.65 18.02 16.58
N PRO A 301 -18.25 17.19 15.70
CA PRO A 301 -18.12 15.75 15.77
C PRO A 301 -16.68 15.26 15.58
N GLN A 302 -15.78 16.11 15.07
CA GLN A 302 -14.35 15.80 14.96
C GLN A 302 -13.64 15.58 16.30
N PHE A 303 -14.23 15.97 17.43
CA PHE A 303 -13.65 15.73 18.75
C PHE A 303 -14.22 14.48 19.45
N ARG A 304 -15.09 13.74 18.75
CA ARG A 304 -15.62 12.47 19.25
C ARG A 304 -14.52 11.42 19.32
N ASN A 305 -14.68 10.50 20.26
CA ASN A 305 -13.61 9.61 20.69
C ASN A 305 -13.39 8.35 19.83
N GLU A 306 -14.30 8.02 18.92
CA GLU A 306 -14.28 6.75 18.18
C GLU A 306 -14.30 6.99 16.67
N ILE A 307 -13.44 6.26 15.94
CA ILE A 307 -13.46 6.20 14.49
C ILE A 307 -14.08 4.87 14.08
N MET A 308 -15.05 4.91 13.18
CA MET A 308 -15.59 3.71 12.53
C MET A 308 -15.44 3.84 11.03
N ILE A 309 -14.80 2.85 10.40
CA ILE A 309 -14.58 2.81 8.96
C ILE A 309 -15.15 1.52 8.39
N VAL A 310 -15.92 1.66 7.32
CA VAL A 310 -16.26 0.54 6.43
C VAL A 310 -15.47 0.71 5.15
N ALA A 311 -14.64 -0.27 4.86
CA ALA A 311 -13.88 -0.35 3.63
C ALA A 311 -14.23 -1.61 2.85
N GLU A 312 -13.80 -1.69 1.61
CA GLU A 312 -13.89 -2.88 0.80
C GLU A 312 -12.60 -3.14 0.06
N ARG A 313 -12.43 -4.38 -0.37
CA ARG A 313 -11.54 -4.65 -1.49
C ARG A 313 -12.23 -4.08 -2.74
N PRO A 314 -11.66 -3.06 -3.41
CA PRO A 314 -12.20 -2.61 -4.68
C PRO A 314 -12.32 -3.83 -5.59
N GLY A 315 -13.45 -4.00 -6.28
CA GLY A 315 -13.44 -4.84 -7.47
C GLY A 315 -12.26 -4.41 -8.33
N THR A 316 -11.58 -5.34 -9.01
CA THR A 316 -10.56 -4.93 -9.98
C THR A 316 -11.23 -3.91 -10.89
N PRO A 317 -10.82 -2.63 -10.87
CA PRO A 317 -11.44 -1.66 -11.74
C PRO A 317 -11.29 -2.21 -13.16
N PRO A 318 -12.33 -2.14 -14.01
CA PRO A 318 -12.20 -2.62 -15.39
C PRO A 318 -10.96 -1.97 -15.96
N ASN A 319 -9.98 -2.78 -16.37
CA ASN A 319 -8.76 -2.26 -16.97
C ASN A 319 -9.18 -1.72 -18.34
N PRO A 320 -9.16 -0.41 -18.55
CA PRO A 320 -9.63 0.16 -19.81
C PRO A 320 -8.67 -0.10 -20.98
N PHE A 321 -7.48 -0.60 -20.67
CA PHE A 321 -6.49 -1.10 -21.61
C PHE A 321 -6.54 -2.62 -21.75
N ASP A 322 -7.51 -3.30 -21.11
CA ASP A 322 -7.77 -4.71 -21.33
C ASP A 322 -8.13 -4.90 -22.81
N PRO A 323 -7.24 -5.53 -23.60
CA PRO A 323 -7.44 -5.71 -25.02
C PRO A 323 -8.63 -6.61 -25.28
N GLU A 324 -8.99 -7.53 -24.37
CA GLU A 324 -10.10 -8.46 -24.54
C GLU A 324 -11.46 -7.79 -24.30
N GLN A 325 -11.50 -6.75 -23.46
CA GLN A 325 -12.74 -6.04 -23.11
C GLN A 325 -13.00 -4.79 -23.96
N ASN A 326 -11.96 -4.17 -24.56
CA ASN A 326 -12.05 -2.89 -25.25
C ASN A 326 -11.37 -2.89 -26.64
N VAL A 327 -11.36 -4.05 -27.32
CA VAL A 327 -10.69 -4.29 -28.63
C VAL A 327 -10.95 -3.17 -29.65
N GLU A 328 -12.21 -2.80 -29.87
CA GLU A 328 -12.62 -1.91 -30.95
C GLU A 328 -12.16 -0.45 -30.72
N GLU A 329 -12.27 0.04 -29.48
CA GLU A 329 -11.85 1.40 -29.11
C GLU A 329 -10.32 1.53 -29.12
N LEU A 330 -9.58 0.51 -28.64
CA LEU A 330 -8.12 0.48 -28.68
C LEU A 330 -7.58 0.36 -30.11
N ALA A 331 -8.27 -0.37 -31.00
CA ALA A 331 -7.89 -0.50 -32.41
C ALA A 331 -8.10 0.82 -33.18
N ALA A 332 -9.18 1.55 -32.90
CA ALA A 332 -9.43 2.87 -33.50
C ALA A 332 -8.35 3.89 -33.09
N LEU A 333 -8.04 3.95 -31.79
CA LEU A 333 -7.00 4.82 -31.25
C LEU A 333 -5.61 4.49 -31.82
N ALA A 334 -5.26 3.20 -31.92
CA ALA A 334 -4.01 2.76 -32.53
C ALA A 334 -3.90 3.16 -34.01
N GLY A 335 -5.01 3.13 -34.75
CA GLY A 335 -5.08 3.59 -36.14
C GLY A 335 -4.82 5.10 -36.29
N GLU A 336 -5.35 5.92 -35.38
CA GLU A 336 -5.13 7.38 -35.35
C GLU A 336 -3.68 7.73 -35.03
N PHE A 337 -3.09 7.07 -34.02
CA PHE A 337 -1.68 7.25 -33.66
C PHE A 337 -0.72 6.84 -34.80
N ALA A 338 -1.00 5.72 -35.47
CA ALA A 338 -0.19 5.28 -36.61
C ALA A 338 -0.25 6.26 -37.80
N ALA A 339 -1.35 7.01 -37.93
CA ALA A 339 -1.51 8.04 -38.96
C ALA A 339 -0.92 9.40 -38.55
N GLY A 340 -0.46 9.57 -37.30
CA GLY A 340 0.06 10.84 -36.78
C GLY A 340 -1.00 11.94 -36.65
N VAL A 341 -2.28 11.58 -36.52
CA VAL A 341 -3.40 12.53 -36.44
C VAL A 341 -4.00 12.47 -35.04
N CYS A 342 -4.13 13.63 -34.38
CA CYS A 342 -4.87 13.77 -33.12
C CYS A 342 -6.17 14.56 -33.37
N ARG A 343 -7.33 13.92 -33.16
CA ARG A 343 -8.66 14.49 -33.43
C ARG A 343 -9.35 14.86 -32.13
N LEU A 344 -9.21 16.12 -31.70
CA LEU A 344 -9.82 16.62 -30.46
C LEU A 344 -11.35 16.73 -30.50
N ASP A 345 -11.93 16.69 -31.71
CA ASP A 345 -13.37 16.66 -31.96
C ASP A 345 -13.99 15.27 -31.76
N GLN A 346 -13.17 14.23 -31.67
CA GLN A 346 -13.59 12.87 -31.35
C GLN A 346 -13.24 12.54 -29.90
N LEU A 347 -14.05 11.68 -29.28
CA LEU A 347 -13.90 11.33 -27.88
C LEU A 347 -13.80 9.81 -27.74
N HIS A 348 -12.65 9.35 -27.27
CA HIS A 348 -12.40 7.95 -26.97
C HIS A 348 -12.74 7.66 -25.50
N LEU A 349 -13.03 6.40 -25.17
CA LEU A 349 -13.23 6.00 -23.78
C LEU A 349 -12.01 6.38 -22.92
N GLN A 350 -10.81 6.29 -23.47
CA GLN A 350 -9.56 6.69 -22.82
C GLN A 350 -9.59 8.18 -22.44
N ASP A 351 -10.12 9.07 -23.28
CA ASP A 351 -10.25 10.50 -22.97
C ASP A 351 -11.19 10.72 -21.77
N PHE A 352 -12.31 9.99 -21.71
CA PHE A 352 -13.23 10.00 -20.57
C PHE A 352 -12.57 9.54 -19.27
N LEU A 353 -11.84 8.43 -19.34
CA LEU A 353 -11.16 7.85 -18.19
C LEU A 353 -10.01 8.72 -17.67
N PHE A 354 -9.20 9.25 -18.59
CA PHE A 354 -8.12 10.18 -18.24
C PHE A 354 -8.66 11.51 -17.74
N ALA A 355 -9.76 12.03 -18.31
CA ALA A 355 -10.41 13.22 -17.77
C ALA A 355 -10.94 12.98 -16.35
N HIS A 356 -11.57 11.84 -16.05
CA HIS A 356 -11.93 11.45 -14.68
C HIS A 356 -10.72 11.44 -13.75
N ARG A 357 -9.61 10.89 -14.22
CA ARG A 357 -8.38 10.82 -13.45
C ARG A 357 -7.78 12.22 -13.21
N LEU A 358 -7.76 13.07 -14.22
CA LEU A 358 -7.18 14.43 -14.18
C LEU A 358 -8.07 15.40 -13.40
N LEU A 359 -9.36 15.45 -13.71
CA LEU A 359 -10.31 16.45 -13.20
C LEU A 359 -10.97 16.03 -11.88
N TYR A 360 -11.16 14.73 -11.61
CA TYR A 360 -11.75 14.23 -10.35
C TYR A 360 -10.78 13.46 -9.47
N GLY A 361 -9.63 13.00 -9.99
CA GLY A 361 -8.59 12.34 -9.18
C GLY A 361 -8.91 10.89 -8.85
N ARG A 362 -9.89 10.29 -9.51
CA ARG A 362 -10.31 8.90 -9.35
C ARG A 362 -10.66 8.28 -10.70
N TRP A 363 -10.68 6.96 -10.78
CA TRP A 363 -11.27 6.27 -11.92
C TRP A 363 -12.80 6.38 -11.86
N PRO A 364 -13.49 6.40 -13.02
CA PRO A 364 -14.95 6.38 -13.03
C PRO A 364 -15.48 5.01 -12.57
N THR A 365 -16.68 5.00 -12.01
CA THR A 365 -17.42 3.79 -11.65
C THR A 365 -17.97 3.09 -12.89
N ALA A 366 -18.38 1.83 -12.75
CA ALA A 366 -19.01 1.09 -13.84
C ALA A 366 -20.27 1.80 -14.38
N ASP A 367 -21.05 2.43 -13.50
CA ASP A 367 -22.26 3.17 -13.88
C ASP A 367 -21.93 4.46 -14.64
N GLU A 368 -20.85 5.16 -14.26
CA GLU A 368 -20.37 6.35 -14.96
C GLU A 368 -19.84 6.02 -16.36
N ILE A 369 -19.14 4.89 -16.51
CA ILE A 369 -18.69 4.39 -17.82
C ILE A 369 -19.90 4.01 -18.69
N ALA A 370 -20.91 3.35 -18.12
CA ALA A 370 -22.14 3.01 -18.83
C ALA A 370 -22.91 4.27 -19.28
N ALA A 371 -23.01 5.27 -18.40
CA ALA A 371 -23.63 6.56 -18.71
C ALA A 371 -22.88 7.34 -19.79
N TYR A 372 -21.54 7.32 -19.75
CA TYR A 372 -20.68 7.87 -20.79
C TYR A 372 -20.95 7.23 -22.15
N ARG A 373 -20.93 5.89 -22.22
CA ARG A 373 -21.17 5.13 -23.45
C ARG A 373 -22.57 5.37 -24.01
N ALA A 374 -23.57 5.56 -23.15
CA ALA A 374 -24.93 5.85 -23.56
C ALA A 374 -25.13 7.29 -24.09
N SER A 375 -24.33 8.26 -23.62
CA SER A 375 -24.51 9.68 -23.96
C SER A 375 -23.19 10.47 -23.91
N PRO A 376 -22.32 10.31 -24.93
CA PRO A 376 -21.05 11.01 -25.00
C PRO A 376 -21.23 12.53 -25.17
N PRO A 377 -20.31 13.35 -24.65
CA PRO A 377 -20.29 14.80 -24.85
C PRO A 377 -20.27 15.24 -26.33
N PRO A 378 -21.05 16.27 -26.72
CA PRO A 378 -21.22 16.66 -28.12
C PRO A 378 -20.07 17.48 -28.73
N ARG A 379 -19.06 17.89 -27.94
CA ARG A 379 -17.91 18.71 -28.38
C ARG A 379 -16.57 18.00 -28.15
N GLY A 380 -16.54 16.68 -28.33
CA GLY A 380 -15.32 15.89 -28.12
C GLY A 380 -14.73 16.10 -26.73
N VAL A 381 -13.41 16.22 -26.66
CA VAL A 381 -12.65 16.45 -25.42
C VAL A 381 -13.06 17.76 -24.73
N ASP A 382 -13.28 18.84 -25.50
CA ASP A 382 -13.68 20.15 -24.92
C ASP A 382 -15.05 20.06 -24.24
N GLY A 383 -16.00 19.38 -24.88
CA GLY A 383 -17.33 19.16 -24.31
C GLY A 383 -17.31 18.30 -23.05
N LEU A 384 -16.40 17.33 -23.00
CA LEU A 384 -16.16 16.51 -21.82
C LEU A 384 -15.61 17.35 -20.67
N ILE A 385 -14.57 18.14 -20.92
CA ILE A 385 -13.93 19.01 -19.93
C ILE A 385 -14.96 20.01 -19.39
N ASP A 386 -15.72 20.69 -20.25
CA ASP A 386 -16.75 21.65 -19.84
C ASP A 386 -17.79 21.01 -18.92
N ARG A 387 -18.29 19.80 -19.29
CA ARG A 387 -19.28 19.06 -18.50
C ARG A 387 -18.71 18.69 -17.13
N MET A 388 -17.47 18.22 -17.09
CA MET A 388 -16.81 17.81 -15.85
C MET A 388 -16.46 18.99 -14.97
N ALA A 389 -15.94 20.08 -15.53
CA ALA A 389 -15.61 21.31 -14.81
C ALA A 389 -16.86 21.98 -14.21
N ALA A 390 -18.02 21.83 -14.85
CA ALA A 390 -19.30 22.32 -14.33
C ALA A 390 -19.93 21.41 -13.25
N SER A 391 -19.34 20.25 -12.96
CA SER A 391 -19.94 19.28 -12.03
C SER A 391 -19.81 19.71 -10.55
N PRO A 392 -20.75 19.29 -9.69
CA PRO A 392 -20.62 19.46 -8.25
C PRO A 392 -19.37 18.81 -7.69
N GLU A 393 -18.93 17.68 -8.27
CA GLU A 393 -17.72 16.96 -7.85
C GLU A 393 -16.45 17.78 -8.13
N PHE A 394 -16.35 18.42 -9.30
CA PHE A 394 -15.26 19.35 -9.58
C PHE A 394 -15.30 20.55 -8.63
N SER A 395 -16.49 21.10 -8.40
CA SER A 395 -16.70 22.29 -7.57
C SER A 395 -16.44 22.05 -6.08
N ALA A 396 -16.67 20.82 -5.60
CA ALA A 396 -16.43 20.40 -4.22
C ALA A 396 -14.96 20.11 -3.93
N ARG A 397 -14.08 20.14 -4.94
CA ARG A 397 -12.64 20.03 -4.71
C ARG A 397 -12.14 21.27 -3.96
N PRO A 398 -11.35 21.10 -2.89
CA PRO A 398 -10.72 22.23 -2.22
C PRO A 398 -9.70 22.85 -3.17
N LEU A 399 -10.10 23.90 -3.91
CA LEU A 399 -9.24 24.71 -4.78
C LEU A 399 -8.18 25.54 -4.02
N ALA A 400 -8.09 25.36 -2.69
CA ALA A 400 -7.14 26.04 -1.80
C ALA A 400 -5.87 25.24 -1.51
N ALA A 401 -5.66 24.09 -2.15
CA ALA A 401 -4.33 23.50 -2.24
C ALA A 401 -3.67 24.11 -3.48
N HIS A 402 -2.45 24.62 -3.32
CA HIS A 402 -1.54 24.94 -4.42
C HIS A 402 -1.80 24.00 -5.59
N TRP A 403 -2.01 24.53 -6.80
CA TRP A 403 -1.81 23.73 -8.01
C TRP A 403 -0.50 22.96 -7.79
N GLU A 404 -0.59 21.66 -7.55
CA GLU A 404 0.49 20.74 -7.88
C GLU A 404 0.63 20.89 -9.39
N ARG A 405 1.41 21.90 -9.80
CA ARG A 405 2.10 21.86 -11.06
C ARG A 405 2.73 20.46 -11.11
N PRO A 406 2.57 19.68 -12.17
CA PRO A 406 3.20 18.36 -12.29
C PRO A 406 4.71 18.55 -12.07
N GLY A 407 5.12 18.29 -10.84
CA GLY A 407 6.29 18.86 -10.21
C GLY A 407 6.73 17.87 -9.14
N GLU A 408 7.72 17.07 -9.51
CA GLU A 408 8.54 16.20 -8.66
C GLU A 408 7.85 14.99 -7.99
N SER A 409 6.52 14.94 -7.89
CA SER A 409 5.83 13.98 -7.00
C SER A 409 4.70 13.14 -7.63
N CYS A 410 4.38 13.33 -8.92
CA CYS A 410 3.34 12.55 -9.57
C CYS A 410 3.88 11.18 -10.03
N ILE A 411 3.77 10.17 -9.17
CA ILE A 411 4.02 8.77 -9.52
C ILE A 411 2.74 8.15 -10.09
N ILE A 412 2.81 7.66 -11.33
CA ILE A 412 1.71 6.99 -12.02
C ILE A 412 2.03 5.51 -12.22
N MET A 413 1.00 4.70 -12.42
CA MET A 413 1.11 3.26 -12.64
C MET A 413 0.61 2.92 -14.04
N THR A 414 1.38 2.09 -14.73
CA THR A 414 1.01 1.48 -16.02
C THR A 414 1.02 -0.03 -15.89
N GLU A 415 0.19 -0.70 -16.69
CA GLU A 415 0.22 -2.14 -16.88
C GLU A 415 0.68 -2.43 -18.31
N THR A 416 1.77 -3.18 -18.48
CA THR A 416 2.28 -3.54 -19.80
C THR A 416 1.37 -4.55 -20.47
N ARG A 417 1.54 -4.76 -21.78
CA ARG A 417 0.80 -5.77 -22.55
C ARG A 417 0.94 -7.18 -21.98
N GLU A 418 2.06 -7.43 -21.30
CA GLU A 418 2.37 -8.70 -20.66
C GLU A 418 1.79 -8.80 -19.23
N GLY A 419 0.98 -7.83 -18.78
CA GLY A 419 0.32 -7.83 -17.48
C GLY A 419 1.22 -7.45 -16.31
N GLN A 420 2.39 -6.87 -16.56
CA GLN A 420 3.30 -6.40 -15.51
C GLN A 420 2.99 -4.94 -15.16
N ARG A 421 3.04 -4.60 -13.88
CA ARG A 421 2.67 -3.26 -13.41
C ARG A 421 3.87 -2.46 -12.95
N PHE A 422 3.98 -1.23 -13.43
CA PHE A 422 5.11 -0.35 -13.12
C PHE A 422 4.63 1.01 -12.66
N PHE A 423 5.07 1.39 -11.47
CA PHE A 423 5.07 2.75 -10.96
C PHE A 423 6.30 3.48 -11.50
N PHE A 424 6.09 4.68 -12.04
CA PHE A 424 7.14 5.57 -12.52
C PHE A 424 6.71 7.04 -12.37
N SER A 425 7.66 7.96 -12.46
CA SER A 425 7.37 9.41 -12.43
C SER A 425 6.69 9.85 -13.71
N ALA A 426 5.58 10.57 -13.64
CA ALA A 426 4.95 11.18 -14.83
C ALA A 426 5.86 12.22 -15.51
N GLN A 427 6.93 12.67 -14.86
CA GLN A 427 7.96 13.51 -15.45
C GLN A 427 8.99 12.72 -16.26
N ASP A 428 9.06 11.40 -16.07
CA ASP A 428 10.00 10.56 -16.79
C ASP A 428 9.46 10.24 -18.19
N THR A 429 9.87 11.07 -19.15
CA THR A 429 9.49 10.94 -20.55
C THR A 429 10.45 10.06 -21.37
N PHE A 430 11.55 9.61 -20.75
CA PHE A 430 12.62 8.86 -21.43
C PHE A 430 12.56 7.36 -21.16
N VAL A 431 12.18 6.95 -19.95
CA VAL A 431 12.06 5.53 -19.59
C VAL A 431 10.61 5.21 -19.27
N GLY A 432 10.06 5.89 -18.26
CA GLY A 432 8.71 5.66 -17.76
C GLY A 432 7.60 5.75 -18.80
N PHE A 433 7.52 6.88 -19.53
CA PHE A 433 6.48 7.05 -20.55
C PHE A 433 6.62 6.05 -21.73
N PRO A 434 7.83 5.81 -22.29
CA PRO A 434 8.03 4.74 -23.28
C PRO A 434 7.63 3.34 -22.76
N VAL A 435 7.87 3.02 -21.49
CA VAL A 435 7.41 1.76 -20.89
C VAL A 435 5.89 1.72 -20.85
N ALA A 436 5.25 2.83 -20.47
CA ALA A 436 3.81 2.92 -20.37
C ALA A 436 3.09 2.74 -21.70
N VAL A 437 3.67 3.20 -22.81
CA VAL A 437 3.11 3.03 -24.15
C VAL A 437 3.66 1.81 -24.90
N GLY A 438 4.55 1.04 -24.27
CA GLY A 438 5.07 -0.23 -24.80
C GLY A 438 6.08 -0.07 -25.94
N VAL A 439 6.87 1.01 -25.95
CA VAL A 439 7.89 1.29 -26.98
C VAL A 439 9.31 1.42 -26.41
N PHE A 440 9.50 1.18 -25.11
CA PHE A 440 10.81 1.25 -24.48
C PHE A 440 11.71 0.08 -24.90
N GLU A 441 12.89 0.41 -25.44
CA GLU A 441 13.98 -0.51 -25.80
C GLU A 441 13.54 -1.87 -26.35
N PRO A 442 12.88 -1.90 -27.52
CA PRO A 442 12.41 -3.15 -28.13
C PRO A 442 13.55 -4.09 -28.50
N ASP A 443 14.75 -3.56 -28.77
CA ASP A 443 15.98 -4.29 -29.04
C ASP A 443 16.52 -5.02 -27.79
N VAL A 444 16.59 -4.34 -26.64
CA VAL A 444 17.00 -4.96 -25.37
C VAL A 444 15.95 -5.99 -24.93
N SER A 445 14.67 -5.61 -24.94
CA SER A 445 13.57 -6.49 -24.56
C SER A 445 13.52 -7.76 -25.41
N GLY A 446 13.65 -7.61 -26.74
CA GLY A 446 13.68 -8.75 -27.66
C GLY A 446 14.93 -9.63 -27.53
N ALA A 447 16.08 -9.04 -27.17
CA ALA A 447 17.28 -9.82 -26.86
C ALA A 447 17.10 -10.64 -25.56
N LEU A 448 16.59 -10.02 -24.49
CA LEU A 448 16.32 -10.70 -23.22
C LEU A 448 15.30 -11.84 -23.37
N ASP A 449 14.22 -11.63 -24.11
CA ASP A 449 13.20 -12.66 -24.37
C ASP A 449 13.79 -13.90 -25.07
N ARG A 450 14.81 -13.69 -25.91
CA ARG A 450 15.52 -14.78 -26.57
C ARG A 450 16.50 -15.50 -25.65
N LEU A 451 17.19 -14.76 -24.79
CA LEU A 451 18.28 -15.28 -23.98
C LEU A 451 17.79 -15.96 -22.70
N VAL A 452 16.85 -15.34 -21.99
CA VAL A 452 16.37 -15.83 -20.70
C VAL A 452 15.45 -17.05 -20.89
N LYS A 453 15.65 -18.06 -20.05
CA LYS A 453 14.87 -19.31 -20.01
C LYS A 453 14.45 -19.64 -18.58
N PRO A 454 13.39 -20.44 -18.39
CA PRO A 454 12.97 -20.88 -17.06
C PRO A 454 14.12 -21.50 -16.25
N GLY A 455 14.23 -21.12 -14.97
CA GLY A 455 15.26 -21.58 -14.04
C GLY A 455 16.58 -20.83 -14.10
N MET A 456 16.78 -19.90 -15.05
CA MET A 456 18.03 -19.16 -15.18
C MET A 456 18.25 -18.13 -14.06
N THR A 457 19.52 -17.82 -13.82
CA THR A 457 19.92 -16.71 -12.95
C THR A 457 20.38 -15.52 -13.79
N CYS A 458 19.75 -14.37 -13.56
CA CYS A 458 20.01 -13.13 -14.29
C CYS A 458 20.60 -12.04 -13.37
N VAL A 459 21.35 -11.11 -13.97
CA VAL A 459 21.91 -9.93 -13.29
C VAL A 459 21.47 -8.69 -14.08
N ASP A 460 20.92 -7.70 -13.40
CA ASP A 460 20.51 -6.41 -13.97
C ASP A 460 21.35 -5.28 -13.35
N VAL A 461 22.33 -4.77 -14.08
CA VAL A 461 23.26 -3.73 -13.65
C VAL A 461 22.78 -2.39 -14.22
N GLY A 462 22.28 -1.50 -13.36
CA GLY A 462 21.53 -0.31 -13.76
C GLY A 462 20.06 -0.65 -13.98
N ALA A 463 19.40 -1.11 -12.90
CA ALA A 463 18.05 -1.65 -12.96
C ALA A 463 16.96 -0.56 -13.11
N ASN A 464 17.27 0.71 -12.84
CA ASN A 464 16.33 1.82 -12.81
C ASN A 464 15.10 1.48 -11.94
N PHE A 465 13.87 1.75 -12.40
CA PHE A 465 12.64 1.34 -11.70
C PHE A 465 12.27 -0.15 -11.91
N GLY A 466 13.14 -0.94 -12.55
CA GLY A 466 13.02 -2.40 -12.60
C GLY A 466 12.29 -3.00 -13.78
N TYR A 467 12.11 -2.27 -14.89
CA TYR A 467 11.42 -2.78 -16.09
C TYR A 467 12.02 -4.11 -16.58
N HIS A 468 13.31 -4.11 -16.90
CA HIS A 468 14.02 -5.30 -17.39
C HIS A 468 14.19 -6.37 -16.30
N SER A 469 14.44 -5.98 -15.05
CA SER A 469 14.48 -6.89 -13.90
C SER A 469 13.22 -7.75 -13.80
N MET A 470 12.04 -7.12 -13.85
CA MET A 470 10.77 -7.85 -13.77
C MET A 470 10.51 -8.69 -15.02
N ARG A 471 10.94 -8.23 -16.20
CA ARG A 471 10.85 -8.99 -17.45
C ARG A 471 11.67 -10.28 -17.37
N MET A 472 12.92 -10.18 -16.93
CA MET A 472 13.80 -11.34 -16.72
C MET A 472 13.25 -12.29 -15.65
N ALA A 473 12.74 -11.76 -14.53
CA ALA A 473 12.15 -12.57 -13.46
C ALA A 473 10.95 -13.38 -13.96
N LYS A 474 10.07 -12.75 -14.76
CA LYS A 474 8.92 -13.41 -15.37
C LYS A 474 9.35 -14.54 -16.32
N ALA A 475 10.36 -14.29 -17.16
CA ALA A 475 10.87 -15.30 -18.09
C ALA A 475 11.60 -16.46 -17.39
N ALA A 476 12.32 -16.17 -16.31
CA ALA A 476 13.04 -17.16 -15.51
C ALA A 476 12.10 -18.00 -14.61
N GLY A 477 10.95 -17.46 -14.22
CA GLY A 477 9.96 -18.16 -13.40
C GLY A 477 10.44 -18.43 -11.96
N GLU A 478 9.63 -19.15 -11.18
CA GLU A 478 9.82 -19.34 -9.72
C GLU A 478 11.15 -20.01 -9.33
N ALA A 479 11.68 -20.87 -10.20
CA ALA A 479 12.96 -21.54 -10.00
C ALA A 479 14.17 -20.66 -10.35
N GLY A 480 13.96 -19.57 -11.10
CA GLY A 480 14.99 -18.63 -11.49
C GLY A 480 15.31 -17.61 -10.41
N ARG A 481 16.31 -16.75 -10.66
CA ARG A 481 16.70 -15.65 -9.76
C ARG A 481 17.15 -14.44 -10.57
N VAL A 482 16.92 -13.24 -10.04
CA VAL A 482 17.41 -11.98 -10.62
C VAL A 482 18.09 -11.15 -9.55
N TYR A 483 19.31 -10.69 -9.81
CA TYR A 483 20.04 -9.75 -8.94
C TYR A 483 20.08 -8.37 -9.59
N SER A 484 19.40 -7.39 -9.01
CA SER A 484 19.19 -6.06 -9.58
C SER A 484 19.94 -4.98 -8.80
N PHE A 485 20.71 -4.15 -9.49
CA PHE A 485 21.57 -3.12 -8.89
C PHE A 485 21.16 -1.74 -9.36
N GLU A 486 20.76 -0.86 -8.44
CA GLU A 486 20.36 0.52 -8.76
C GLU A 486 20.82 1.50 -7.66
N PRO A 487 21.76 2.41 -7.95
CA PRO A 487 22.29 3.35 -6.97
C PRO A 487 21.43 4.60 -6.73
N ASP A 488 20.57 5.03 -7.66
CA ASP A 488 19.72 6.21 -7.50
C ASP A 488 18.61 5.92 -6.48
N PRO A 489 18.54 6.64 -5.35
CA PRO A 489 17.56 6.34 -4.31
C PRO A 489 16.12 6.45 -4.78
N PHE A 490 15.82 7.34 -5.73
CA PHE A 490 14.46 7.50 -6.25
C PHE A 490 14.05 6.30 -7.12
N SER A 491 14.90 5.93 -8.08
CA SER A 491 14.69 4.79 -8.97
C SER A 491 14.71 3.46 -8.20
N TYR A 492 15.60 3.32 -7.22
CA TYR A 492 15.65 2.16 -6.32
C TYR A 492 14.35 1.98 -5.53
N ASN A 493 13.76 3.07 -5.02
CA ASN A 493 12.47 2.99 -4.34
C ASN A 493 11.33 2.56 -5.29
N LEU A 494 11.36 3.00 -6.55
CA LEU A 494 10.42 2.52 -7.57
C LEU A 494 10.66 1.05 -7.93
N LEU A 495 11.91 0.61 -8.04
CA LEU A 495 12.28 -0.81 -8.21
C LEU A 495 11.69 -1.68 -7.11
N LEU A 496 11.85 -1.30 -5.83
CA LEU A 496 11.27 -2.03 -4.70
C LEU A 496 9.74 -2.10 -4.80
N ARG A 497 9.10 -0.98 -5.15
CA ARG A 497 7.65 -0.91 -5.32
C ARG A 497 7.17 -1.80 -6.48
N ASN A 498 7.86 -1.76 -7.61
CA ASN A 498 7.53 -2.52 -8.81
C ASN A 498 7.79 -4.01 -8.62
N ARG A 499 8.85 -4.38 -7.90
CA ARG A 499 9.09 -5.77 -7.46
C ARG A 499 7.91 -6.30 -6.67
N SER A 500 7.45 -5.54 -5.68
CA SER A 500 6.34 -5.97 -4.81
C SER A 500 5.01 -6.03 -5.55
N GLU A 501 4.72 -5.02 -6.39
CA GLU A 501 3.50 -5.00 -7.21
C GLU A 501 3.41 -6.22 -8.14
N ASN A 502 4.55 -6.65 -8.71
CA ASN A 502 4.62 -7.84 -9.57
C ASN A 502 4.80 -9.15 -8.80
N ARG A 503 4.77 -9.14 -7.45
CA ARG A 503 4.94 -10.33 -6.59
C ARG A 503 6.26 -11.07 -6.80
N MET A 504 7.31 -10.32 -7.11
CA MET A 504 8.63 -10.88 -7.44
C MET A 504 9.61 -10.86 -6.25
N ASP A 505 9.13 -10.59 -5.02
CA ASP A 505 9.98 -10.54 -3.82
C ASP A 505 10.77 -11.83 -3.55
N GLY A 506 10.25 -12.99 -3.98
CA GLY A 506 10.92 -14.29 -3.84
C GLY A 506 11.92 -14.65 -4.95
N ILE A 507 11.98 -13.85 -6.02
CA ILE A 507 12.77 -14.13 -7.24
C ILE A 507 13.82 -13.04 -7.49
N VAL A 508 13.48 -11.77 -7.20
CA VAL A 508 14.31 -10.59 -7.48
C VAL A 508 14.92 -10.07 -6.19
N GLU A 509 16.25 -10.14 -6.10
CA GLU A 509 17.03 -9.54 -5.03
C GLU A 509 17.61 -8.21 -5.49
N THR A 510 17.52 -7.16 -4.66
CA THR A 510 17.81 -5.78 -5.06
C THR A 510 18.89 -5.15 -4.20
N PHE A 511 19.79 -4.39 -4.80
CA PHE A 511 20.93 -3.77 -4.12
C PHE A 511 21.03 -2.27 -4.43
N PRO A 512 21.10 -1.39 -3.40
CA PRO A 512 21.10 0.07 -3.56
C PRO A 512 22.52 0.64 -3.76
N PHE A 513 23.29 0.07 -4.69
CA PHE A 513 24.65 0.52 -4.97
C PHE A 513 25.04 0.33 -6.43
N ALA A 514 26.05 1.10 -6.86
CA ALA A 514 26.61 1.02 -8.19
C ALA A 514 27.59 -0.15 -8.31
N CYS A 515 27.82 -0.62 -9.54
CA CYS A 515 28.74 -1.71 -9.82
C CYS A 515 30.00 -1.20 -10.50
N GLY A 516 31.17 -1.59 -10.01
CA GLY A 516 32.45 -1.11 -10.55
C GLY A 516 33.62 -2.05 -10.28
N SER A 517 34.81 -1.64 -10.70
CA SER A 517 36.01 -2.47 -10.65
C SER A 517 36.64 -2.57 -9.27
N ALA A 518 36.26 -1.71 -8.32
CA ALA A 518 36.70 -1.72 -6.94
C ALA A 518 35.61 -1.19 -5.99
N ASP A 519 35.68 -1.59 -4.72
CA ASP A 519 34.84 -1.02 -3.66
C ASP A 519 35.29 0.43 -3.40
N SER A 520 34.36 1.40 -3.53
CA SER A 520 34.65 2.82 -3.34
C SER A 520 33.40 3.66 -3.06
N GLU A 521 33.59 4.88 -2.58
CA GLU A 521 32.56 5.92 -2.59
C GLU A 521 32.64 6.72 -3.90
N ALA A 522 31.48 7.04 -4.48
CA ALA A 522 31.38 7.83 -5.70
C ALA A 522 30.20 8.81 -5.64
N ALA A 523 30.10 9.66 -6.66
CA ALA A 523 28.98 10.56 -6.88
C ALA A 523 28.09 10.01 -8.00
N LEU A 524 26.79 9.98 -7.79
CA LEU A 524 25.81 9.86 -8.86
C LEU A 524 25.39 11.26 -9.33
N VAL A 525 25.69 11.56 -10.59
CA VAL A 525 25.36 12.82 -11.25
C VAL A 525 24.10 12.59 -12.08
N LYS A 526 23.03 13.33 -11.77
CA LYS A 526 21.79 13.26 -12.54
C LYS A 526 21.98 13.82 -13.95
N HIS A 527 21.21 13.29 -14.90
CA HIS A 527 21.17 13.80 -16.26
C HIS A 527 20.76 15.30 -16.27
N PRO A 528 21.35 16.14 -17.15
CA PRO A 528 20.99 17.56 -17.23
C PRO A 528 19.52 17.82 -17.61
N ASN A 529 18.90 16.88 -18.33
CA ASN A 529 17.47 16.90 -18.59
C ASN A 529 16.73 16.30 -17.39
N PRO A 530 15.94 17.10 -16.63
CA PRO A 530 15.23 16.62 -15.44
C PRO A 530 14.11 15.61 -15.76
N SER A 531 13.78 15.41 -17.04
CA SER A 531 12.80 14.40 -17.48
C SER A 531 13.43 13.04 -17.78
N ASN A 532 14.76 12.91 -17.73
CA ASN A 532 15.46 11.65 -17.94
C ASN A 532 15.92 11.09 -16.59
N PHE A 533 15.09 10.22 -16.00
CA PHE A 533 15.40 9.55 -14.74
C PHE A 533 16.31 8.32 -14.94
N GLY A 534 16.54 7.89 -16.19
CA GLY A 534 17.47 6.83 -16.56
C GLY A 534 18.93 7.29 -16.64
N GLY A 535 19.17 8.55 -17.00
CA GLY A 535 20.51 9.05 -17.35
C GLY A 535 21.46 9.37 -16.19
N GLY A 536 21.34 8.69 -15.05
CA GLY A 536 22.23 8.89 -13.90
C GLY A 536 23.61 8.29 -14.13
N GLN A 537 24.68 9.07 -13.95
CA GLN A 537 26.06 8.64 -14.25
C GLN A 537 26.94 8.63 -12.99
N VAL A 538 27.75 7.60 -12.83
CA VAL A 538 28.74 7.51 -11.74
C VAL A 538 29.95 8.38 -12.07
N ASP A 539 30.28 9.34 -11.21
CA ASP A 539 31.50 10.16 -11.26
C ASP A 539 32.37 9.82 -10.04
N SER A 540 33.66 9.57 -10.27
CA SER A 540 34.63 9.32 -9.19
C SER A 540 34.94 10.57 -8.35
N ARG A 541 34.48 11.75 -8.77
CA ARG A 541 34.66 13.02 -8.06
C ARG A 541 33.33 13.51 -7.47
N MET A 542 33.31 13.73 -6.17
CA MET A 542 32.20 14.41 -5.50
C MET A 542 32.08 15.87 -5.97
N ARG A 543 30.91 16.22 -6.51
CA ARG A 543 30.58 17.59 -6.95
C ARG A 543 29.36 18.12 -6.18
N PRO A 544 29.22 19.45 -6.00
CA PRO A 544 28.02 20.04 -5.42
C PRO A 544 26.76 19.62 -6.20
N GLY A 545 25.76 19.07 -5.50
CA GLY A 545 24.50 18.61 -6.11
C GLY A 545 24.49 17.15 -6.60
N ALA A 546 25.60 16.42 -6.50
CA ALA A 546 25.63 14.98 -6.76
C ALA A 546 25.14 14.17 -5.55
N THR A 547 24.55 13.00 -5.82
CA THR A 547 24.07 12.09 -4.77
C THR A 547 25.20 11.11 -4.40
N PRO A 548 25.62 10.99 -3.13
CA PRO A 548 26.66 10.05 -2.75
C PRO A 548 26.15 8.61 -2.89
N VAL A 549 26.96 7.75 -3.51
CA VAL A 549 26.62 6.34 -3.73
C VAL A 549 27.84 5.46 -3.48
N THR A 550 27.59 4.25 -3.00
CA THR A 550 28.63 3.23 -2.88
C THR A 550 28.78 2.50 -4.20
N VAL A 551 30.02 2.14 -4.54
CA VAL A 551 30.37 1.29 -5.68
C VAL A 551 30.91 -0.02 -5.13
N ARG A 552 30.43 -1.15 -5.64
CA ARG A 552 30.86 -2.49 -5.21
C ARG A 552 31.28 -3.35 -6.40
N ARG A 553 32.21 -4.27 -6.15
CA ARG A 553 32.54 -5.33 -7.11
C ARG A 553 31.49 -6.43 -7.06
N LEU A 554 30.95 -6.77 -8.22
CA LEU A 554 29.95 -7.83 -8.37
C LEU A 554 30.51 -9.23 -8.05
N ASP A 555 31.80 -9.47 -8.27
CA ASP A 555 32.48 -10.70 -7.84
C ASP A 555 32.38 -10.94 -6.32
N ASP A 556 32.26 -9.88 -5.53
CA ASP A 556 32.22 -9.93 -4.07
C ASP A 556 30.78 -9.97 -3.52
N VAL A 557 29.78 -9.64 -4.35
CA VAL A 557 28.37 -9.56 -3.95
C VAL A 557 27.59 -10.79 -4.42
N LEU A 558 27.82 -11.25 -5.66
CA LEU A 558 27.02 -12.32 -6.24
C LEU A 558 27.32 -13.67 -5.56
N PRO A 559 26.29 -14.49 -5.25
CA PRO A 559 26.49 -15.75 -4.55
C PRO A 559 27.31 -16.73 -5.38
N ARG A 560 28.27 -17.40 -4.74
CA ARG A 560 29.27 -18.21 -5.45
C ARG A 560 28.70 -19.52 -5.99
N GLU A 561 27.72 -20.06 -5.28
CA GLU A 561 27.07 -21.34 -5.52
C GLU A 561 26.03 -21.31 -6.65
N ARG A 562 25.67 -20.12 -7.15
CA ARG A 562 24.75 -19.97 -8.28
C ARG A 562 25.52 -19.54 -9.52
N LYS A 563 25.31 -20.25 -10.62
CA LYS A 563 25.82 -19.88 -11.94
C LYS A 563 25.02 -18.70 -12.49
N ILE A 564 25.67 -17.71 -13.08
CA ILE A 564 25.01 -16.61 -13.80
C ILE A 564 24.84 -16.98 -15.27
N ASP A 565 23.63 -16.83 -15.81
CA ASP A 565 23.32 -17.20 -17.20
C ASP A 565 23.20 -15.97 -18.12
N VAL A 566 22.63 -14.88 -17.62
CA VAL A 566 22.39 -13.65 -18.40
C VAL A 566 22.73 -12.41 -17.56
N VAL A 567 23.37 -11.43 -18.18
CA VAL A 567 23.69 -10.13 -17.57
C VAL A 567 23.18 -9.01 -18.46
N LYS A 568 22.42 -8.06 -17.91
CA LYS A 568 22.11 -6.77 -18.54
C LYS A 568 22.98 -5.69 -17.90
N MET A 569 23.60 -4.82 -18.69
CA MET A 569 24.36 -3.66 -18.22
C MET A 569 23.97 -2.39 -18.97
N ASP A 570 23.58 -1.37 -18.24
CA ASP A 570 23.15 -0.09 -18.80
C ASP A 570 23.28 0.91 -17.66
N VAL A 571 24.49 1.44 -17.56
CA VAL A 571 24.96 2.27 -16.45
C VAL A 571 25.57 3.56 -16.99
N GLU A 572 25.09 3.97 -18.17
CA GLU A 572 25.31 5.27 -18.78
C GLU A 572 26.80 5.63 -18.89
N GLY A 573 27.61 4.65 -19.34
CA GLY A 573 29.05 4.82 -19.61
C GLY A 573 29.99 4.14 -18.61
N TYR A 574 29.48 3.49 -17.57
CA TYR A 574 30.27 2.79 -16.56
C TYR A 574 30.44 1.27 -16.84
N GLU A 575 30.03 0.79 -18.02
CA GLU A 575 29.91 -0.63 -18.37
C GLU A 575 31.26 -1.36 -18.30
N LEU A 576 32.36 -0.72 -18.73
CA LEU A 576 33.71 -1.31 -18.63
C LEU A 576 34.06 -1.66 -17.18
N PHE A 577 33.80 -0.74 -16.25
CA PHE A 577 34.19 -0.94 -14.85
C PHE A 577 33.28 -1.96 -14.17
N ALA A 578 31.99 -1.99 -14.50
CA ALA A 578 31.09 -3.04 -14.05
C ALA A 578 31.54 -4.42 -14.56
N LEU A 579 31.95 -4.53 -15.84
CA LEU A 579 32.50 -5.76 -16.43
C LEU A 579 33.80 -6.20 -15.73
N GLU A 580 34.73 -5.26 -15.49
CA GLU A 580 35.97 -5.52 -14.73
C GLU A 580 35.67 -6.01 -13.30
N GLY A 581 34.63 -5.47 -12.66
CA GLY A 581 34.18 -5.84 -11.32
C GLY A 581 33.53 -7.22 -11.19
N MET A 582 33.11 -7.81 -12.31
CA MET A 582 32.55 -9.17 -12.39
C MET A 582 33.37 -10.13 -13.26
N ARG A 583 34.64 -9.80 -13.52
CA ARG A 583 35.49 -10.57 -14.44
C ARG A 583 35.58 -12.04 -14.06
N ASN A 584 35.68 -12.36 -12.77
CA ASN A 584 35.78 -13.75 -12.33
C ASN A 584 34.47 -14.50 -12.59
N ARG A 585 33.31 -13.88 -12.36
CA ARG A 585 32.01 -14.47 -12.71
C ARG A 585 31.86 -14.69 -14.22
N VAL A 586 32.23 -13.71 -15.04
CA VAL A 586 32.11 -13.82 -16.50
C VAL A 586 33.01 -14.94 -17.05
N GLN A 587 34.23 -15.07 -16.53
CA GLN A 587 35.15 -16.15 -16.90
C GLN A 587 34.62 -17.53 -16.49
N ALA A 588 34.08 -17.64 -15.28
CA ALA A 588 33.61 -18.91 -14.72
C ALA A 588 32.29 -19.38 -15.34
N ASP A 589 31.29 -18.49 -15.40
CA ASP A 589 29.92 -18.88 -15.75
C ASP A 589 29.61 -18.72 -17.24
N ARG A 590 30.40 -17.90 -17.95
CA ARG A 590 30.23 -17.52 -19.36
C ARG A 590 28.78 -17.08 -19.69
N PRO A 591 28.21 -16.08 -18.99
CA PRO A 591 26.84 -15.62 -19.24
C PRO A 591 26.71 -14.95 -20.61
N ALA A 592 25.51 -14.92 -21.19
CA ALA A 592 25.21 -13.96 -22.25
C ALA A 592 25.13 -12.55 -21.66
N ILE A 593 25.68 -11.55 -22.35
CA ILE A 593 25.68 -10.16 -21.87
C ILE A 593 24.90 -9.30 -22.86
N VAL A 594 23.92 -8.54 -22.38
CA VAL A 594 23.25 -7.47 -23.12
C VAL A 594 23.71 -6.15 -22.51
N CYS A 595 24.34 -5.26 -23.28
CA CYS A 595 24.85 -4.01 -22.72
C CYS A 595 24.61 -2.80 -23.61
N GLU A 596 24.35 -1.65 -23.00
CA GLU A 596 24.39 -0.36 -23.69
C GLU A 596 25.84 -0.08 -24.15
N PHE A 597 25.99 0.40 -25.37
CA PHE A 597 27.26 0.93 -25.85
C PHE A 597 27.05 2.38 -26.32
N HIS A 598 27.30 3.33 -25.42
CA HIS A 598 27.39 4.75 -25.75
C HIS A 598 28.85 5.21 -25.74
N SER A 599 29.44 5.31 -26.93
CA SER A 599 30.87 5.62 -27.09
C SER A 599 31.29 6.94 -26.44
N ALA A 600 30.45 7.99 -26.52
CA ALA A 600 30.75 9.26 -25.88
C ALA A 600 30.65 9.18 -24.35
N ALA A 601 29.66 8.51 -23.78
CA ALA A 601 29.55 8.34 -22.33
C ALA A 601 30.74 7.52 -21.77
N LEU A 602 31.05 6.37 -22.36
CA LEU A 602 32.21 5.55 -22.00
C LEU A 602 33.51 6.38 -22.00
N ASN A 603 33.74 7.15 -23.05
CA ASN A 603 34.97 7.95 -23.18
C ASN A 603 35.06 9.14 -22.22
N ARG A 604 33.99 9.54 -21.52
CA ARG A 604 34.06 10.53 -20.42
C ARG A 604 34.89 10.04 -19.25
N HIS A 605 34.97 8.72 -19.05
CA HIS A 605 35.80 8.09 -18.02
C HIS A 605 37.27 7.90 -18.44
N GLY A 606 37.62 8.30 -19.67
CA GLY A 606 38.96 8.25 -20.20
C GLY A 606 38.94 8.05 -21.73
N PRO A 607 39.79 8.73 -22.50
CA PRO A 607 39.90 8.48 -23.93
C PRO A 607 40.20 7.01 -24.22
N GLY A 608 39.40 6.38 -25.09
CA GLY A 608 39.58 4.98 -25.50
C GLY A 608 38.88 3.95 -24.62
N THR A 609 38.12 4.37 -23.59
CA THR A 609 37.32 3.47 -22.74
C THR A 609 36.35 2.61 -23.56
N ALA A 610 35.72 3.18 -24.59
CA ALA A 610 34.82 2.42 -25.47
C ALA A 610 35.55 1.27 -26.21
N ALA A 611 36.74 1.54 -26.74
CA ALA A 611 37.57 0.52 -27.38
C ALA A 611 38.08 -0.52 -26.37
N ARG A 612 38.38 -0.10 -25.14
CA ARG A 612 38.79 -1.01 -24.05
C ARG A 612 37.69 -1.97 -23.63
N LEU A 613 36.43 -1.55 -23.60
CA LEU A 613 35.29 -2.44 -23.34
C LEU A 613 35.23 -3.57 -24.37
N LEU A 614 35.34 -3.25 -25.66
CA LEU A 614 35.35 -4.24 -26.74
C LEU A 614 36.59 -5.15 -26.68
N ALA A 615 37.77 -4.59 -26.38
CA ALA A 615 39.00 -5.37 -26.21
C ALA A 615 38.92 -6.33 -25.02
N GLU A 616 38.28 -5.92 -23.93
CA GLU A 616 38.07 -6.75 -22.75
C GLU A 616 37.09 -7.90 -23.03
N LEU A 617 35.97 -7.64 -23.72
CA LEU A 617 35.06 -8.69 -24.18
C LEU A 617 35.76 -9.68 -25.12
N ALA A 618 36.57 -9.19 -26.06
CA ALA A 618 37.36 -10.04 -26.94
C ALA A 618 38.38 -10.90 -26.15
N ALA A 619 39.05 -10.32 -25.15
CA ALA A 619 39.98 -11.05 -24.27
C ALA A 619 39.28 -12.12 -23.42
N LEU A 620 38.00 -11.95 -23.10
CA LEU A 620 37.15 -12.94 -22.44
C LEU A 620 36.56 -13.98 -23.41
N ASN A 621 36.94 -13.91 -24.69
CA ASN A 621 36.48 -14.78 -25.78
C ASN A 621 34.97 -14.69 -26.00
N TYR A 622 34.48 -13.46 -26.19
CA TYR A 622 33.11 -13.13 -26.57
C TYR A 622 33.02 -12.59 -28.01
N GLU A 623 31.97 -12.99 -28.71
CA GLU A 623 31.54 -12.41 -29.98
C GLU A 623 30.47 -11.35 -29.71
N VAL A 624 30.57 -10.20 -30.38
CA VAL A 624 29.72 -9.02 -30.15
C VAL A 624 28.80 -8.80 -31.34
N PHE A 625 27.49 -8.71 -31.08
CA PHE A 625 26.44 -8.54 -32.07
C PHE A 625 25.60 -7.29 -31.78
N GLU A 626 25.00 -6.71 -32.82
CA GLU A 626 24.04 -5.62 -32.67
C GLU A 626 22.73 -6.14 -32.05
N ALA A 627 22.29 -5.58 -30.91
CA ALA A 627 21.06 -6.01 -30.25
C ALA A 627 19.80 -5.86 -31.13
N PRO A 628 19.62 -4.79 -31.94
CA PRO A 628 18.45 -4.69 -32.82
C PRO A 628 18.33 -5.84 -33.83
N ALA A 629 19.46 -6.29 -34.40
CA ALA A 629 19.48 -7.44 -35.29
C ALA A 629 19.22 -8.74 -34.51
N PHE A 630 19.82 -8.87 -33.33
CA PHE A 630 19.65 -10.05 -32.47
C PHE A 630 18.20 -10.22 -32.01
N ALA A 631 17.51 -9.12 -31.66
CA ALA A 631 16.09 -9.07 -31.33
C ALA A 631 15.19 -9.53 -32.48
N GLN A 632 15.67 -9.50 -33.73
CA GLN A 632 14.98 -10.04 -34.91
C GLN A 632 15.42 -11.46 -35.29
N GLY A 633 16.51 -11.95 -34.71
CA GLY A 633 17.00 -13.33 -34.86
C GLY A 633 18.22 -13.42 -35.75
N VAL A 634 18.82 -12.28 -36.05
CA VAL A 634 19.98 -12.13 -36.90
C VAL A 634 21.19 -11.84 -36.03
N ARG A 635 22.21 -12.69 -36.12
CA ARG A 635 23.51 -12.43 -35.48
C ARG A 635 24.36 -11.55 -36.40
N LYS A 636 24.13 -10.24 -36.38
CA LYS A 636 24.92 -9.26 -37.13
C LYS A 636 26.11 -8.81 -36.29
N PRO A 637 27.37 -9.12 -36.67
CA PRO A 637 28.54 -8.70 -35.91
C PRO A 637 28.61 -7.18 -35.79
N PHE A 638 28.95 -6.69 -34.60
CA PHE A 638 29.18 -5.27 -34.38
C PHE A 638 30.59 -4.88 -34.83
N VAL A 639 30.71 -3.76 -35.54
CA VAL A 639 31.99 -3.19 -35.97
C VAL A 639 32.05 -1.75 -35.50
N PHE A 640 32.97 -1.47 -34.57
CA PHE A 640 33.17 -0.13 -34.04
C PHE A 640 34.13 0.67 -34.92
N GLY A 641 33.68 1.82 -35.42
CA GLY A 641 34.54 2.82 -36.06
C GLY A 641 34.91 3.90 -35.06
N GLU A 642 36.18 4.25 -34.92
CA GLU A 642 36.65 5.23 -33.92
C GLU A 642 36.19 6.68 -34.18
N SER A 643 35.49 6.95 -35.29
CA SER A 643 35.01 8.29 -35.67
C SER A 643 33.48 8.42 -35.54
N GLY A 644 33.01 9.23 -34.58
CA GLY A 644 31.59 9.55 -34.37
C GLY A 644 31.10 9.18 -32.97
N ASP A 645 29.92 9.68 -32.59
CA ASP A 645 29.22 9.22 -31.38
C ASP A 645 28.30 8.05 -31.77
N PHE A 646 28.63 6.86 -31.28
CA PHE A 646 27.85 5.64 -31.43
C PHE A 646 27.05 5.36 -30.16
N LEU A 647 25.73 5.24 -30.29
CA LEU A 647 24.81 4.74 -29.28
C LEU A 647 24.08 3.53 -29.86
N LEU A 648 24.35 2.33 -29.34
CA LEU A 648 23.72 1.09 -29.77
C LEU A 648 23.76 0.06 -28.64
N ASN A 649 22.68 -0.69 -28.45
CA ASN A 649 22.71 -1.86 -27.56
C ASN A 649 23.41 -3.05 -28.23
N LEU A 650 24.22 -3.77 -27.46
CA LEU A 650 25.00 -4.92 -27.92
C LEU A 650 24.55 -6.20 -27.22
N VAL A 651 24.65 -7.31 -27.94
CA VAL A 651 24.55 -8.67 -27.37
C VAL A 651 25.89 -9.35 -27.54
N CYS A 652 26.53 -9.68 -26.42
CA CYS A 652 27.81 -10.38 -26.38
C CYS A 652 27.57 -11.83 -25.97
N LEU A 653 27.98 -12.77 -26.82
CA LEU A 653 27.85 -14.19 -26.55
C LEU A 653 29.24 -14.83 -26.39
N PRO A 654 29.40 -15.83 -25.50
CA PRO A 654 30.63 -16.59 -25.43
C PRO A 654 30.91 -17.25 -26.79
N ALA A 655 32.11 -17.07 -27.33
CA ALA A 655 32.47 -17.68 -28.61
C ALA A 655 32.35 -19.21 -28.52
N SER A 656 31.82 -19.81 -29.59
CA SER A 656 31.77 -21.26 -29.73
C SER A 656 33.19 -21.74 -30.05
N GLY A 657 33.85 -22.37 -29.09
CA GLY A 657 35.21 -22.92 -29.27
C GLY A 657 35.29 -24.02 -30.32
#